data_AF-A0A961WCX2-F1
#
_entry.id   AF-A0A961WCX2-F1
#
_cell.length_a   1.000
_cell.length_b   1.000
_cell.length_c   1.000
_cell.angle_alpha   90.00
_cell.angle_beta   90.00
_cell.angle_gamma   90.00
#
_symmetry.space_group_name_H-M   'P 1'
#
loop_
_entity.id
_entity.type
_entity.pdbx_description
1 polymer ?
#
loop_
_entity_poly.entity_id
_entity_poly.type
_entity_poly.pdbx_seq_one_letter_code
_entity_poly.pdbx_strand_id
1 'polypeptide(L)'
;MHCNVVRGVIAATMVLFTCVATLGEAAAQPANVQPEIKWRVENPFRLFKDARDTAVHHATWQALKAEDRPNPILAAERALALRHPEGWAAAMVRRVCWDSDKNRHRCGNKDSYINPRQHRIVAELTGVPDAASVRCTWLTTPRGRRVGRGQAETRRCNEPVVLTIPYPRGVSVTVRIGGRDVAGTRIRVKDVLIVGLGDSFGSGEGNPDVPVRFSRDRTASYGRFTAKLELLGYPARAGSWNEIGDRAFVESNAVWLDQACHRSLYSHQLRVALQLAIEDPHRAVTFLGYACSGAEITKGLFLRYKGHEWVPNPPDLSQISAVASAQCGGRDAELKEYPEAFHMRGAVPDLQGGVVLNKCPAEYARKIDLVLVSIGGNDIGFARLVANAVLRDQTVLKRLGGWIGEVYRKQDAAAPLDQLKSRYKALKRAVHNILHVPWTQSDRIILTAYPRMAILEDGRSVCPSSHVGMEVMPVYALNRERARDGEEVAGRLHSLMRRAAREHGWRFAERHRAAFYGRGICAGFARSALSIADDLRFPRKLNGRWAPFNPADYRAYASRQRWFRTPNDAFLTGNFHVTGSLLRRVLRQPRLLWTQVLLASTYSGAFHPTAEGHAAMADVVAEEARAVLEHYSGRNLIK
;
A
#
# COMPACT_ATOMS: atom_id res chain seq x y z
N MET A 1 95.73 -38.35 -0.61
CA MET A 1 96.68 -39.16 0.19
C MET A 1 95.87 -39.82 1.30
N HIS A 2 95.21 -40.97 1.09
CA HIS A 2 95.68 -42.37 1.03
C HIS A 2 95.81 -43.06 2.41
N CYS A 3 94.85 -43.95 2.70
CA CYS A 3 94.96 -45.34 3.21
C CYS A 3 93.52 -45.91 3.34
N ASN A 4 93.01 -46.79 2.45
CA ASN A 4 93.07 -48.27 2.41
C ASN A 4 92.79 -48.96 3.77
N VAL A 5 91.84 -49.92 3.94
CA VAL A 5 91.63 -51.26 3.30
C VAL A 5 90.15 -51.71 3.55
N VAL A 6 89.28 -52.02 2.55
CA VAL A 6 88.84 -53.34 1.96
C VAL A 6 88.32 -54.37 3.01
N ARG A 7 87.10 -55.01 3.00
CA ARG A 7 86.34 -55.81 1.99
C ARG A 7 84.96 -56.27 2.57
N GLY A 8 83.95 -56.53 1.72
CA GLY A 8 82.81 -57.47 1.98
C GLY A 8 81.41 -56.86 2.13
N VAL A 9 80.56 -56.77 1.08
CA VAL A 9 79.43 -57.69 0.72
C VAL A 9 78.50 -57.97 1.92
N ILE A 10 77.28 -57.41 2.04
CA ILE A 10 76.03 -57.74 1.33
C ILE A 10 75.13 -56.49 1.24
N ALA A 11 74.53 -56.27 0.06
CA ALA A 11 73.53 -55.23 -0.21
C ALA A 11 72.12 -55.71 0.18
N ALA A 12 71.37 -54.88 0.91
CA ALA A 12 69.93 -55.03 1.09
C ALA A 12 69.25 -53.76 0.55
N THR A 13 68.86 -53.81 -0.72
CA THR A 13 68.06 -52.78 -1.39
C THR A 13 66.59 -53.02 -1.05
N MET A 14 66.01 -52.18 -0.19
CA MET A 14 64.57 -52.22 0.11
C MET A 14 63.80 -51.63 -1.09
N VAL A 15 63.12 -52.50 -1.84
CA VAL A 15 62.21 -52.13 -2.93
C VAL A 15 60.95 -51.52 -2.34
N LEU A 16 60.69 -50.25 -2.69
CA LEU A 16 59.47 -49.52 -2.35
C LEU A 16 58.30 -50.12 -3.14
N PHE A 17 57.38 -50.83 -2.47
CA PHE A 17 56.13 -51.29 -3.08
C PHE A 17 55.25 -50.08 -3.42
N THR A 18 55.11 -49.79 -4.70
CA THR A 18 54.15 -48.82 -5.23
C THR A 18 52.77 -49.47 -5.27
N CYS A 19 51.91 -49.15 -4.31
CA CYS A 19 50.49 -49.46 -4.40
C CYS A 19 49.86 -48.58 -5.50
N VAL A 20 49.66 -49.16 -6.69
CA VAL A 20 48.79 -48.59 -7.72
C VAL A 20 47.35 -48.73 -7.23
N ALA A 21 46.84 -47.70 -6.58
CA ALA A 21 45.41 -47.57 -6.32
C ALA A 21 44.73 -47.20 -7.64
N THR A 22 43.98 -48.14 -8.21
CA THR A 22 43.08 -47.88 -9.32
C THR A 22 41.99 -46.93 -8.84
N LEU A 23 42.12 -45.64 -9.18
CA LEU A 23 41.03 -44.68 -9.07
C LEU A 23 39.98 -45.09 -10.11
N GLY A 24 39.04 -45.94 -9.69
CA GLY A 24 37.79 -46.09 -10.41
C GLY A 24 37.06 -44.76 -10.36
N GLU A 25 36.88 -44.12 -11.52
CA GLU A 25 35.89 -43.06 -11.68
C GLU A 25 34.53 -43.63 -11.27
N ALA A 26 34.12 -43.37 -10.03
CA ALA A 26 32.74 -43.50 -9.64
C ALA A 26 31.98 -42.43 -10.43
N ALA A 27 31.45 -42.83 -11.60
CA ALA A 27 30.46 -42.05 -12.31
C ALA A 27 29.37 -41.68 -11.29
N ALA A 28 29.28 -40.41 -10.93
CA ALA A 28 28.19 -39.90 -10.13
C ALA A 28 26.90 -40.29 -10.87
N GLN A 29 26.13 -41.21 -10.28
CA GLN A 29 24.81 -41.55 -10.81
C GLN A 29 24.05 -40.22 -10.94
N PRO A 30 23.44 -39.92 -12.11
CA PRO A 30 22.58 -38.75 -12.21
C PRO A 30 21.55 -38.90 -11.10
N ALA A 31 21.43 -37.87 -10.26
CA ALA A 31 20.43 -37.83 -9.20
C ALA A 31 19.11 -38.30 -9.82
N ASN A 32 18.45 -39.28 -9.19
CA ASN A 32 17.24 -39.89 -9.71
C ASN A 32 16.15 -38.80 -9.79
N VAL A 33 16.07 -38.08 -10.91
CA VAL A 33 15.17 -36.94 -11.05
C VAL A 33 13.77 -37.51 -11.27
N GLN A 34 13.05 -37.71 -10.17
CA GLN A 34 11.68 -38.19 -10.25
C GLN A 34 10.76 -37.08 -10.75
N PRO A 35 9.75 -37.40 -11.59
CA PRO A 35 8.78 -36.44 -12.04
C PRO A 35 8.03 -35.79 -10.87
N GLU A 36 8.04 -34.46 -10.80
CA GLU A 36 7.40 -33.68 -9.74
C GLU A 36 6.44 -32.65 -10.34
N ILE A 37 5.24 -32.54 -9.77
CA ILE A 37 4.27 -31.50 -10.15
C ILE A 37 4.53 -30.25 -9.30
N LYS A 38 4.98 -29.17 -9.96
CA LYS A 38 5.03 -27.83 -9.38
C LYS A 38 3.81 -27.05 -9.80
N TRP A 39 3.28 -26.21 -8.92
CA TRP A 39 2.12 -25.40 -9.27
C TRP A 39 2.12 -24.04 -8.56
N ARG A 40 1.39 -23.10 -9.13
CA ARG A 40 1.16 -21.78 -8.55
C ARG A 40 -0.20 -21.24 -8.95
N VAL A 41 -0.77 -20.36 -8.14
CA VAL A 41 -1.97 -19.60 -8.51
C VAL A 41 -1.65 -18.72 -9.72
N GLU A 42 -2.51 -18.75 -10.75
CA GLU A 42 -2.31 -17.99 -11.99
C GLU A 42 -2.32 -16.48 -11.72
N ASN A 43 -3.30 -16.03 -10.94
CA ASN A 43 -3.43 -14.65 -10.45
C ASN A 43 -3.59 -14.62 -8.93
N PRO A 44 -2.47 -14.58 -8.16
CA PRO A 44 -2.53 -14.66 -6.70
C PRO A 44 -3.07 -13.37 -6.05
N PHE A 45 -3.03 -12.22 -6.71
CA PHE A 45 -3.57 -10.96 -6.17
C PHE A 45 -4.86 -10.58 -6.89
N ARG A 46 -5.99 -11.00 -6.33
CA ARG A 46 -7.29 -11.00 -7.02
C ARG A 46 -7.86 -9.62 -7.30
N LEU A 47 -7.32 -8.56 -6.70
CA LEU A 47 -7.73 -7.18 -7.00
C LEU A 47 -7.37 -6.81 -8.45
N PHE A 48 -6.25 -7.30 -8.98
CA PHE A 48 -5.91 -7.10 -10.39
C PHE A 48 -6.72 -8.06 -11.25
N LYS A 49 -7.40 -7.54 -12.27
CA LYS A 49 -8.20 -8.34 -13.20
C LYS A 49 -7.30 -9.19 -14.11
N ASP A 50 -6.11 -8.70 -14.41
CA ASP A 50 -5.15 -9.32 -15.31
C ASP A 50 -3.99 -9.93 -14.53
N ALA A 51 -3.75 -11.24 -14.71
CA ALA A 51 -2.65 -11.95 -14.06
C ALA A 51 -1.27 -11.36 -14.41
N ARG A 52 -1.14 -10.70 -15.58
CA ARG A 52 0.10 -10.04 -16.01
C ARG A 52 0.48 -8.88 -15.10
N ASP A 53 -0.49 -8.16 -14.57
CA ASP A 53 -0.24 -7.05 -13.64
C ASP A 53 0.40 -7.58 -12.34
N THR A 54 -0.12 -8.69 -11.81
CA THR A 54 0.49 -9.36 -10.65
C THR A 54 1.85 -9.97 -10.98
N ALA A 55 2.02 -10.51 -12.19
CA ALA A 55 3.28 -11.09 -12.63
C ALA A 55 4.42 -10.06 -12.70
N VAL A 56 4.14 -8.79 -13.03
CA VAL A 56 5.13 -7.70 -12.97
C VAL A 56 5.72 -7.58 -11.56
N HIS A 57 4.86 -7.57 -10.52
CA HIS A 57 5.32 -7.49 -9.14
C HIS A 57 6.03 -8.76 -8.68
N HIS A 58 5.50 -9.95 -9.02
CA HIS A 58 6.15 -11.23 -8.70
C HIS A 58 7.55 -11.34 -9.32
N ALA A 59 7.71 -11.01 -10.60
CA ALA A 59 9.01 -11.03 -11.28
C ALA A 59 9.99 -10.02 -10.65
N THR A 60 9.49 -8.85 -10.25
CA THR A 60 10.30 -7.85 -9.53
C THR A 60 10.81 -8.38 -8.20
N TRP A 61 9.93 -8.99 -7.42
CA TRP A 61 10.27 -9.60 -6.13
C TRP A 61 11.27 -10.75 -6.28
N GLN A 62 11.10 -11.61 -7.28
CA GLN A 62 12.04 -12.71 -7.56
C GLN A 62 13.43 -12.21 -7.95
N ALA A 63 13.50 -11.08 -8.68
CA ALA A 63 14.75 -10.47 -9.12
C ALA A 63 15.49 -9.70 -8.01
N LEU A 64 14.92 -9.56 -6.81
CA LEU A 64 15.57 -8.88 -5.69
C LEU A 64 16.82 -9.64 -5.23
N LYS A 65 17.91 -8.89 -5.04
CA LYS A 65 19.15 -9.36 -4.44
C LYS A 65 18.95 -9.74 -2.98
N ALA A 66 19.85 -10.56 -2.43
CA ALA A 66 19.77 -11.01 -1.04
C ALA A 66 19.72 -9.84 -0.03
N GLU A 67 20.47 -8.77 -0.27
CA GLU A 67 20.52 -7.55 0.55
C GLU A 67 19.17 -6.79 0.60
N ASP A 68 18.35 -6.92 -0.44
CA ASP A 68 17.05 -6.25 -0.55
C ASP A 68 15.90 -7.08 0.05
N ARG A 69 16.10 -8.40 0.24
CA ARG A 69 15.06 -9.33 0.72
C ARG A 69 14.48 -8.99 2.10
N PRO A 70 15.19 -8.34 3.05
CA PRO A 70 14.58 -7.91 4.31
C PRO A 70 13.53 -6.79 4.16
N ASN A 71 13.62 -5.95 3.12
CA ASN A 71 12.68 -4.85 2.84
C ASN A 71 12.19 -4.93 1.39
N PRO A 72 11.51 -6.03 1.01
CA PRO A 72 11.25 -6.36 -0.37
C PRO A 72 10.29 -5.38 -1.06
N ILE A 73 9.37 -4.76 -0.32
CA ILE A 73 8.38 -3.86 -0.88
C ILE A 73 9.03 -2.52 -1.26
N LEU A 74 9.87 -1.95 -0.38
CA LEU A 74 10.64 -0.75 -0.70
C LEU A 74 11.62 -0.98 -1.86
N ALA A 75 12.33 -2.11 -1.87
CA ALA A 75 13.24 -2.44 -2.95
C ALA A 75 12.50 -2.63 -4.30
N ALA A 76 11.35 -3.33 -4.27
CA ALA A 76 10.52 -3.50 -5.46
C ALA A 76 9.95 -2.17 -5.96
N GLU A 77 9.53 -1.27 -5.07
CA GLU A 77 9.08 0.08 -5.45
C GLU A 77 10.17 0.84 -6.21
N ARG A 78 11.41 0.82 -5.72
CA ARG A 78 12.55 1.45 -6.40
C ARG A 78 12.82 0.85 -7.77
N ALA A 79 12.81 -0.47 -7.88
CA ALA A 79 12.99 -1.17 -9.15
C ALA A 79 11.87 -0.85 -10.16
N LEU A 80 10.62 -0.74 -9.68
CA LEU A 80 9.47 -0.39 -10.51
C LEU A 80 9.51 1.08 -10.93
N ALA A 81 9.86 2.01 -10.04
CA ALA A 81 9.99 3.43 -10.35
C ALA A 81 10.98 3.69 -11.49
N LEU A 82 12.07 2.92 -11.57
CA LEU A 82 13.04 3.01 -12.68
C LEU A 82 12.46 2.56 -14.02
N ARG A 83 11.63 1.51 -14.03
CA ARG A 83 11.01 0.97 -15.27
C ARG A 83 9.73 1.68 -15.67
N HIS A 84 9.09 2.38 -14.73
CA HIS A 84 7.82 3.07 -14.91
C HIS A 84 7.97 4.54 -14.45
N PRO A 85 8.58 5.41 -15.25
CA PRO A 85 8.89 6.80 -14.85
C PRO A 85 7.65 7.65 -14.55
N GLU A 86 6.48 7.22 -15.02
CA GLU A 86 5.17 7.84 -14.78
C GLU A 86 4.42 7.23 -13.59
N GLY A 87 5.01 6.23 -12.94
CA GLY A 87 4.38 5.39 -11.93
C GLY A 87 3.86 4.07 -12.51
N TRP A 88 4.19 2.95 -11.85
CA TRP A 88 3.73 1.61 -12.26
C TRP A 88 2.20 1.44 -12.17
N ALA A 89 1.53 2.16 -11.26
CA ALA A 89 0.08 2.06 -11.07
C ALA A 89 -0.71 2.57 -12.28
N ALA A 90 -0.15 3.50 -13.06
CA ALA A 90 -0.81 4.08 -14.23
C ALA A 90 -1.22 3.02 -15.26
N ALA A 91 -0.41 1.96 -15.39
CA ALA A 91 -0.70 0.85 -16.28
C ALA A 91 -1.81 -0.06 -15.76
N MET A 92 -2.14 -0.05 -14.46
CA MET A 92 -2.93 -1.06 -13.77
C MET A 92 -4.27 -0.54 -13.21
N VAL A 93 -4.35 0.73 -12.79
CA VAL A 93 -5.49 1.28 -12.02
C VAL A 93 -6.86 1.11 -12.69
N ARG A 94 -6.92 1.07 -14.03
CA ARG A 94 -8.18 0.86 -14.76
C ARG A 94 -8.62 -0.61 -14.85
N ARG A 95 -7.73 -1.56 -14.52
CA ARG A 95 -7.97 -3.01 -14.59
C ARG A 95 -8.02 -3.66 -13.21
N VAL A 96 -8.67 -3.00 -12.26
CA VAL A 96 -8.81 -3.51 -10.89
C VAL A 96 -10.27 -3.83 -10.54
N CYS A 97 -10.47 -4.67 -9.54
CA CYS A 97 -11.77 -5.07 -9.00
C CYS A 97 -12.33 -4.01 -8.02
N TRP A 98 -12.52 -2.80 -8.53
CA TRP A 98 -13.10 -1.65 -7.83
C TRP A 98 -14.11 -0.96 -8.75
N ASP A 99 -15.26 -0.60 -8.19
CA ASP A 99 -16.32 0.16 -8.85
C ASP A 99 -16.35 1.55 -8.20
N SER A 100 -15.79 2.53 -8.91
CA SER A 100 -15.65 3.92 -8.43
C SER A 100 -16.98 4.66 -8.33
N ASP A 101 -17.99 4.25 -9.11
CA ASP A 101 -19.31 4.88 -9.06
C ASP A 101 -20.08 4.44 -7.82
N LYS A 102 -19.88 3.18 -7.40
CA LYS A 102 -20.54 2.62 -6.22
C LYS A 102 -19.69 2.63 -4.95
N ASN A 103 -18.41 2.99 -5.05
CA ASN A 103 -17.44 2.93 -3.96
C ASN A 103 -17.37 1.54 -3.30
N ARG A 104 -17.26 0.49 -4.13
CA ARG A 104 -17.28 -0.92 -3.69
C ARG A 104 -16.33 -1.78 -4.50
N HIS A 105 -15.81 -2.83 -3.86
CA HIS A 105 -15.12 -3.89 -4.59
C HIS A 105 -16.09 -4.73 -5.42
N ARG A 106 -15.81 -4.83 -6.73
CA ARG A 106 -16.59 -5.63 -7.68
C ARG A 106 -15.72 -6.14 -8.82
N CYS A 107 -15.82 -7.44 -9.10
CA CYS A 107 -15.17 -8.09 -10.23
C CYS A 107 -16.07 -9.18 -10.80
N GLY A 108 -16.48 -9.08 -12.07
CA GLY A 108 -17.59 -9.90 -12.56
C GLY A 108 -18.84 -9.67 -11.70
N ASN A 109 -19.37 -10.73 -11.07
CA ASN A 109 -20.37 -10.59 -10.00
C ASN A 109 -19.69 -10.40 -8.63
N LYS A 110 -20.28 -9.57 -7.76
CA LYS A 110 -19.72 -9.22 -6.44
C LYS A 110 -19.44 -10.47 -5.58
N ASP A 111 -20.36 -11.44 -5.62
CA ASP A 111 -20.25 -12.70 -4.91
C ASP A 111 -18.97 -13.45 -5.27
N SER A 112 -18.60 -13.57 -6.55
CA SER A 112 -17.40 -14.30 -6.95
C SER A 112 -16.11 -13.60 -6.53
N TYR A 113 -16.09 -12.26 -6.42
CA TYR A 113 -14.92 -11.55 -5.91
C TYR A 113 -14.73 -11.82 -4.41
N ILE A 114 -15.79 -11.65 -3.61
CA ILE A 114 -15.67 -11.89 -2.17
C ILE A 114 -15.60 -13.39 -1.87
N ASN A 115 -16.42 -14.24 -2.45
CA ASN A 115 -16.44 -15.67 -2.19
C ASN A 115 -16.00 -16.42 -3.47
N PRO A 116 -14.69 -16.68 -3.67
CA PRO A 116 -14.24 -17.43 -4.83
C PRO A 116 -14.82 -18.85 -4.80
N ARG A 117 -15.41 -19.28 -5.91
CA ARG A 117 -15.88 -20.67 -6.07
C ARG A 117 -14.77 -21.59 -6.58
N GLN A 118 -13.77 -21.01 -7.23
CA GLN A 118 -12.64 -21.70 -7.83
C GLN A 118 -11.47 -20.74 -8.03
N HIS A 119 -10.27 -21.29 -8.21
CA HIS A 119 -9.06 -20.57 -8.60
C HIS A 119 -8.44 -21.22 -9.82
N ARG A 120 -7.84 -20.42 -10.69
CA ARG A 120 -6.99 -20.93 -11.77
C ARG A 120 -5.56 -21.06 -11.26
N ILE A 121 -4.92 -22.17 -11.58
CA ILE A 121 -3.52 -22.46 -11.23
C ILE A 121 -2.77 -22.86 -12.49
N VAL A 122 -1.47 -22.53 -12.54
CA VAL A 122 -0.54 -23.03 -13.54
C VAL A 122 0.21 -24.19 -12.91
N ALA A 123 0.19 -25.37 -13.53
CA ALA A 123 0.94 -26.54 -13.12
C ALA A 123 1.96 -26.95 -14.19
N GLU A 124 3.13 -27.37 -13.73
CA GLU A 124 4.29 -27.74 -14.54
C GLU A 124 4.84 -29.07 -14.02
N LEU A 125 5.29 -29.93 -14.93
CA LEU A 125 5.94 -31.17 -14.58
C LEU A 125 7.45 -30.99 -14.76
N THR A 126 8.21 -31.17 -13.68
CA THR A 126 9.68 -31.16 -13.71
C THR A 126 10.21 -32.58 -13.56
N GLY A 127 11.45 -32.84 -13.99
CA GLY A 127 12.07 -34.15 -13.81
C GLY A 127 11.67 -35.21 -14.84
N VAL A 128 11.33 -34.80 -16.06
CA VAL A 128 11.07 -35.71 -17.18
C VAL A 128 12.17 -35.54 -18.23
N PRO A 129 12.94 -36.61 -18.54
CA PRO A 129 13.87 -36.61 -19.67
C PRO A 129 13.11 -36.39 -20.99
N ASP A 130 13.72 -35.65 -21.92
CA ASP A 130 13.15 -35.34 -23.24
C ASP A 130 11.71 -34.78 -23.18
N ALA A 131 11.39 -33.99 -22.15
CA ALA A 131 10.05 -33.47 -21.90
C ALA A 131 9.41 -32.71 -23.09
N ALA A 132 10.21 -32.23 -24.05
CA ALA A 132 9.75 -31.58 -25.27
C ALA A 132 9.21 -32.55 -26.34
N SER A 133 9.64 -33.82 -26.34
CA SER A 133 9.19 -34.85 -27.29
C SER A 133 8.13 -35.78 -26.69
N VAL A 134 8.00 -35.81 -25.35
CA VAL A 134 7.04 -36.67 -24.64
C VAL A 134 5.73 -35.93 -24.36
N ARG A 135 4.60 -36.65 -24.45
CA ARG A 135 3.27 -36.14 -24.09
C ARG A 135 2.86 -36.57 -22.69
N CYS A 136 2.37 -35.61 -21.90
CA CYS A 136 1.87 -35.77 -20.55
C CYS A 136 0.35 -35.56 -20.54
N THR A 137 -0.39 -36.51 -19.98
CA THR A 137 -1.83 -36.40 -19.74
C THR A 137 -2.10 -36.05 -18.28
N TRP A 138 -2.58 -34.84 -18.05
CA TRP A 138 -2.97 -34.30 -16.75
C TRP A 138 -4.40 -34.69 -16.44
N LEU A 139 -4.63 -35.31 -15.29
CA LEU A 139 -5.94 -35.77 -14.83
C LEU A 139 -6.27 -35.08 -13.51
N THR A 140 -7.47 -34.51 -13.42
CA THR A 140 -7.99 -33.91 -12.19
C THR A 140 -9.16 -34.72 -11.64
N THR A 141 -9.15 -34.98 -10.34
CA THR A 141 -10.25 -35.64 -9.63
C THR A 141 -10.77 -34.72 -8.53
N PRO A 142 -11.91 -34.03 -8.73
CA PRO A 142 -12.51 -33.18 -7.72
C PRO A 142 -12.95 -33.95 -6.48
N ARG A 143 -12.88 -33.31 -5.30
CA ARG A 143 -13.28 -33.95 -4.03
C ARG A 143 -14.71 -33.60 -3.63
N GLY A 144 -15.56 -34.60 -3.37
CA GLY A 144 -16.89 -34.48 -2.75
C GLY A 144 -18.05 -35.14 -3.53
N ARG A 145 -19.14 -35.50 -2.83
CA ARG A 145 -20.30 -36.29 -3.36
C ARG A 145 -21.11 -35.63 -4.50
N ARG A 146 -20.90 -34.35 -4.82
CA ARG A 146 -21.66 -33.58 -5.84
C ARG A 146 -20.74 -32.65 -6.65
N VAL A 147 -19.71 -33.19 -7.30
CA VAL A 147 -18.82 -32.39 -8.16
C VAL A 147 -18.70 -33.07 -9.53
N GLY A 148 -18.68 -32.28 -10.61
CA GLY A 148 -18.68 -32.75 -12.00
C GLY A 148 -17.51 -33.68 -12.35
N ARG A 149 -17.55 -34.26 -13.55
CA ARG A 149 -16.49 -35.17 -14.05
C ARG A 149 -15.12 -34.47 -14.01
N GLY A 150 -14.10 -35.23 -13.63
CA GLY A 150 -12.71 -34.80 -13.71
C GLY A 150 -12.31 -34.35 -15.12
N GLN A 151 -11.32 -33.48 -15.22
CA GLN A 151 -10.78 -33.02 -16.50
C GLN A 151 -9.52 -33.81 -16.87
N ALA A 152 -9.37 -34.12 -18.15
CA ALA A 152 -8.18 -34.71 -18.74
C ALA A 152 -7.64 -33.76 -19.81
N GLU A 153 -6.35 -33.44 -19.77
CA GLU A 153 -5.70 -32.57 -20.74
C GLU A 153 -4.31 -33.10 -21.10
N THR A 154 -4.04 -33.27 -22.40
CA THR A 154 -2.76 -33.83 -22.88
C THR A 154 -1.95 -32.76 -23.61
N ARG A 155 -0.75 -32.46 -23.11
CA ARG A 155 0.22 -31.52 -23.69
C ARG A 155 1.61 -32.13 -23.77
N ARG A 156 2.59 -31.41 -24.33
CA ARG A 156 4.00 -31.80 -24.16
C ARG A 156 4.39 -31.66 -22.69
N CYS A 157 5.26 -32.53 -22.19
CA CYS A 157 5.58 -32.55 -20.76
C CYS A 157 6.33 -31.29 -20.29
N ASN A 158 6.96 -30.54 -21.19
CA ASN A 158 7.59 -29.25 -20.90
C ASN A 158 6.63 -28.05 -20.98
N GLU A 159 5.37 -28.25 -21.39
CA GLU A 159 4.38 -27.18 -21.47
C GLU A 159 3.58 -27.09 -20.16
N PRO A 160 3.44 -25.89 -19.55
CA PRO A 160 2.55 -25.71 -18.41
C PRO A 160 1.08 -25.94 -18.79
N VAL A 161 0.29 -26.42 -17.85
CA VAL A 161 -1.17 -26.54 -17.98
C VAL A 161 -1.88 -25.59 -17.02
N VAL A 162 -3.01 -25.01 -17.45
CA VAL A 162 -3.84 -24.18 -16.57
C VAL A 162 -5.05 -24.96 -16.11
N LEU A 163 -5.11 -25.25 -14.81
CA LEU A 163 -6.19 -26.02 -14.20
C LEU A 163 -7.12 -25.12 -13.38
N THR A 164 -8.40 -25.46 -13.36
CA THR A 164 -9.40 -24.77 -12.52
C THR A 164 -9.68 -25.61 -11.28
N ILE A 165 -9.32 -25.07 -10.11
CA ILE A 165 -9.36 -25.75 -8.82
C ILE A 165 -10.57 -25.27 -8.02
N PRO A 166 -11.55 -26.14 -7.72
CA PRO A 166 -12.68 -25.80 -6.86
C PRO A 166 -12.22 -25.38 -5.46
N TYR A 167 -12.76 -24.28 -4.94
CA TYR A 167 -12.50 -23.79 -3.59
C TYR A 167 -13.71 -24.08 -2.68
N PRO A 168 -13.51 -24.45 -1.40
CA PRO A 168 -12.23 -24.66 -0.69
C PRO A 168 -11.67 -26.08 -0.81
N ARG A 169 -12.34 -26.98 -1.54
CA ARG A 169 -12.10 -28.44 -1.47
C ARG A 169 -10.83 -28.92 -2.19
N GLY A 170 -10.40 -28.22 -3.24
CA GLY A 170 -9.27 -28.64 -4.07
C GLY A 170 -9.57 -29.89 -4.91
N VAL A 171 -8.53 -30.40 -5.56
CA VAL A 171 -8.54 -31.59 -6.43
C VAL A 171 -7.30 -32.45 -6.18
N SER A 172 -7.39 -33.74 -6.50
CA SER A 172 -6.19 -34.55 -6.76
C SER A 172 -5.79 -34.37 -8.22
N VAL A 173 -4.50 -34.20 -8.49
CA VAL A 173 -3.93 -34.11 -9.85
C VAL A 173 -2.96 -35.25 -10.05
N THR A 174 -3.10 -35.97 -11.15
CA THR A 174 -2.20 -37.05 -11.56
C THR A 174 -1.72 -36.80 -12.99
N VAL A 175 -0.45 -37.05 -13.27
CA VAL A 175 0.11 -36.95 -14.62
C VAL A 175 0.50 -38.33 -15.12
N ARG A 176 0.11 -38.64 -16.36
CA ARG A 176 0.42 -39.90 -17.04
C ARG A 176 1.33 -39.68 -18.23
N ILE A 177 2.30 -40.59 -18.41
CA ILE A 177 3.12 -40.74 -19.62
C ILE A 177 2.97 -42.17 -20.10
N GLY A 178 2.64 -42.38 -21.37
CA GLY A 178 2.45 -43.73 -21.94
C GLY A 178 1.41 -44.57 -21.17
N GLY A 179 0.40 -43.94 -20.57
CA GLY A 179 -0.66 -44.60 -19.80
C GLY A 179 -0.30 -44.93 -18.34
N ARG A 180 0.93 -44.70 -17.89
CA ARG A 180 1.37 -44.92 -16.51
C ARG A 180 1.39 -43.62 -15.72
N ASP A 181 0.92 -43.66 -14.47
CA ASP A 181 1.03 -42.52 -13.54
C ASP A 181 2.51 -42.27 -13.22
N VAL A 182 3.00 -41.06 -13.48
CA VAL A 182 4.39 -40.68 -13.24
C VAL A 182 4.56 -39.66 -12.10
N ALA A 183 3.50 -38.90 -11.80
CA ALA A 183 3.48 -37.96 -10.69
C ALA A 183 2.04 -37.74 -10.21
N GLY A 184 1.87 -37.41 -8.93
CA GLY A 184 0.56 -37.08 -8.38
C GLY A 184 0.67 -36.18 -7.15
N THR A 185 -0.25 -35.22 -7.03
CA THR A 185 -0.30 -34.32 -5.87
C THR A 185 -1.72 -33.87 -5.57
N ARG A 186 -1.93 -33.33 -4.36
CA ARG A 186 -3.19 -32.71 -3.96
C ARG A 186 -3.04 -31.19 -4.06
N ILE A 187 -3.87 -30.56 -4.87
CA ILE A 187 -3.86 -29.11 -5.06
C ILE A 187 -5.05 -28.50 -4.32
N ARG A 188 -4.75 -27.64 -3.35
CA ARG A 188 -5.72 -26.80 -2.64
C ARG A 188 -5.14 -25.40 -2.48
N VAL A 189 -5.77 -24.42 -3.13
CA VAL A 189 -5.38 -23.01 -3.00
C VAL A 189 -5.74 -22.50 -1.61
N LYS A 190 -4.78 -21.85 -0.94
CA LYS A 190 -5.04 -21.07 0.28
C LYS A 190 -5.58 -19.72 -0.15
N ASP A 191 -6.80 -19.37 0.24
CA ASP A 191 -7.38 -18.06 -0.08
C ASP A 191 -7.56 -17.25 1.22
N VAL A 192 -6.99 -16.05 1.26
CA VAL A 192 -7.02 -15.17 2.44
C VAL A 192 -7.77 -13.88 2.14
N LEU A 193 -8.59 -13.42 3.10
CA LEU A 193 -9.26 -12.13 3.05
C LEU A 193 -8.51 -11.10 3.92
N ILE A 194 -8.00 -10.06 3.28
CA ILE A 194 -7.33 -8.94 3.94
C ILE A 194 -8.18 -7.68 3.77
N VAL A 195 -8.45 -7.00 4.88
CA VAL A 195 -9.23 -5.76 4.91
C VAL A 195 -8.33 -4.60 5.34
N GLY A 196 -8.35 -3.49 4.60
CA GLY A 196 -7.70 -2.24 4.95
C GLY A 196 -8.71 -1.16 5.34
N LEU A 197 -8.55 -0.61 6.55
CA LEU A 197 -9.36 0.47 7.13
C LEU A 197 -8.46 1.61 7.56
N GLY A 198 -8.96 2.84 7.56
CA GLY A 198 -8.17 3.96 8.08
C GLY A 198 -8.41 5.32 7.45
N ASP A 199 -7.47 6.20 7.70
CA ASP A 199 -7.43 7.58 7.22
C ASP A 199 -6.54 7.74 5.97
N SER A 200 -5.98 8.94 5.78
CA SER A 200 -5.14 9.30 4.65
C SER A 200 -3.86 8.46 4.56
N PHE A 201 -3.25 8.11 5.70
CA PHE A 201 -2.06 7.26 5.73
C PHE A 201 -2.40 5.82 5.34
N GLY A 202 -3.61 5.35 5.63
CA GLY A 202 -4.11 4.06 5.13
C GLY A 202 -4.50 4.11 3.65
N SER A 203 -4.99 5.24 3.16
CA SER A 203 -5.53 5.38 1.80
C SER A 203 -4.48 5.47 0.68
N GLY A 204 -3.29 5.99 0.99
CA GLY A 204 -2.24 6.28 -0.02
C GLY A 204 -2.21 7.74 -0.51
N GLU A 205 -2.80 8.67 0.25
CA GLU A 205 -2.80 10.12 -0.01
C GLU A 205 -1.43 10.65 -0.46
N GLY A 206 -1.43 11.61 -1.38
CA GLY A 206 -0.22 12.16 -2.01
C GLY A 206 0.40 11.32 -3.12
N ASN A 207 -0.23 10.20 -3.50
CA ASN A 207 0.29 9.29 -4.52
C ASN A 207 -0.82 8.86 -5.51
N PRO A 208 -1.37 9.78 -6.33
CA PRO A 208 -2.40 9.45 -7.32
C PRO A 208 -1.90 8.42 -8.34
N ASP A 209 -2.64 7.35 -8.58
CA ASP A 209 -2.27 6.28 -9.52
C ASP A 209 -1.82 6.75 -10.91
N VAL A 210 -2.33 7.89 -11.37
CA VAL A 210 -1.74 8.67 -12.47
C VAL A 210 -1.52 10.11 -12.00
N PRO A 211 -0.27 10.60 -11.93
CA PRO A 211 0.01 11.97 -11.54
C PRO A 211 -0.30 12.93 -12.70
N VAL A 212 -0.43 14.22 -12.40
CA VAL A 212 -0.56 15.24 -13.45
C VAL A 212 0.75 15.41 -14.23
N ARG A 213 0.64 15.87 -15.48
CA ARG A 213 1.79 16.29 -16.30
C ARG A 213 1.75 17.78 -16.55
N PHE A 214 2.91 18.41 -16.65
CA PHE A 214 3.05 19.83 -16.95
C PHE A 214 3.55 20.07 -18.37
N SER A 215 3.12 21.20 -18.95
CA SER A 215 3.64 21.69 -20.23
C SER A 215 5.08 22.16 -20.06
N ARG A 216 5.93 21.90 -21.06
CA ARG A 216 7.30 22.46 -21.10
C ARG A 216 7.28 23.98 -21.23
N ASP A 217 6.27 24.56 -21.86
CA ASP A 217 6.29 25.94 -22.31
C ASP A 217 5.23 26.83 -21.64
N ARG A 218 4.05 26.27 -21.36
CA ARG A 218 2.92 27.04 -20.82
C ARG A 218 3.06 27.31 -19.33
N THR A 219 2.49 28.44 -18.90
CA THR A 219 2.40 28.84 -17.50
C THR A 219 0.95 29.11 -17.11
N ALA A 220 0.63 28.90 -15.84
CA ALA A 220 -0.61 29.32 -15.22
C ALA A 220 -0.42 30.64 -14.46
N SER A 221 -1.46 31.45 -14.43
CA SER A 221 -1.58 32.64 -13.57
C SER A 221 -2.75 32.44 -12.61
N TYR A 222 -2.54 32.80 -11.35
CA TYR A 222 -3.54 32.70 -10.29
C TYR A 222 -3.96 34.06 -9.72
N GLY A 223 -3.72 35.14 -10.48
CA GLY A 223 -4.12 36.49 -10.12
C GLY A 223 -3.34 37.09 -8.94
N ARG A 224 -3.84 38.20 -8.39
CA ARG A 224 -3.20 38.94 -7.30
C ARG A 224 -3.51 38.30 -5.94
N PHE A 225 -2.45 38.02 -5.18
CA PHE A 225 -2.55 37.58 -3.78
C PHE A 225 -2.54 38.77 -2.81
N THR A 226 -1.72 39.78 -3.08
CA THR A 226 -1.74 41.07 -2.38
C THR A 226 -1.68 42.21 -3.40
N ALA A 227 -1.83 43.46 -2.95
CA ALA A 227 -1.66 44.63 -3.82
C ALA A 227 -0.29 44.63 -4.56
N LYS A 228 0.75 44.07 -3.94
CA LYS A 228 2.12 44.05 -4.44
C LYS A 228 2.58 42.70 -5.00
N LEU A 229 1.77 41.64 -4.88
CA LEU A 229 2.17 40.29 -5.30
C LEU A 229 1.12 39.63 -6.20
N GLU A 230 1.56 39.30 -7.41
CA GLU A 230 0.81 38.52 -8.39
C GLU A 230 1.39 37.11 -8.55
N LEU A 231 0.52 36.11 -8.62
CA LEU A 231 0.90 34.70 -8.68
C LEU A 231 1.08 34.27 -10.15
N LEU A 232 2.20 34.68 -10.74
CA LEU A 232 2.56 34.44 -12.14
C LEU A 232 3.59 33.31 -12.31
N GLY A 233 3.68 32.78 -13.53
CA GLY A 233 4.73 31.83 -13.93
C GLY A 233 4.61 30.46 -13.28
N TYR A 234 3.41 30.04 -12.86
CA TYR A 234 3.18 28.71 -12.28
C TYR A 234 3.22 27.62 -13.35
N PRO A 235 3.60 26.38 -13.02
CA PRO A 235 3.45 25.23 -13.93
C PRO A 235 1.99 25.07 -14.40
N ALA A 236 1.78 25.06 -15.72
CA ALA A 236 0.48 24.76 -16.33
C ALA A 236 0.41 23.29 -16.74
N ARG A 237 -0.69 22.60 -16.41
CA ARG A 237 -0.90 21.21 -16.84
C ARG A 237 -0.80 21.07 -18.35
N ALA A 238 -0.26 19.96 -18.83
CA ALA A 238 -0.31 19.60 -20.25
C ALA A 238 -1.76 19.33 -20.69
N GLY A 239 -2.05 19.46 -21.98
CA GLY A 239 -3.38 19.20 -22.56
C GLY A 239 -4.01 20.41 -23.25
N SER A 240 -5.05 20.17 -24.05
CA SER A 240 -5.73 21.17 -24.90
C SER A 240 -6.81 21.97 -24.17
N TRP A 241 -6.50 22.46 -22.97
CA TRP A 241 -7.36 23.37 -22.22
C TRP A 241 -6.96 24.83 -22.44
N ASN A 242 -7.96 25.73 -22.38
CA ASN A 242 -7.82 27.17 -22.56
C ASN A 242 -7.83 27.91 -21.22
N GLU A 243 -8.63 27.43 -20.27
CA GLU A 243 -8.77 28.05 -18.95
C GLU A 243 -8.78 27.02 -17.83
N ILE A 244 -8.29 27.43 -16.65
CA ILE A 244 -8.41 26.65 -15.42
C ILE A 244 -9.90 26.35 -15.14
N GLY A 245 -10.20 25.06 -15.04
CA GLY A 245 -11.55 24.54 -14.76
C GLY A 245 -12.48 24.47 -15.96
N ASP A 246 -11.97 24.53 -17.19
CA ASP A 246 -12.70 24.01 -18.35
C ASP A 246 -12.71 22.46 -18.35
N ARG A 247 -13.48 21.87 -19.27
CA ARG A 247 -13.65 20.42 -19.32
C ARG A 247 -12.34 19.68 -19.59
N ALA A 248 -11.54 20.16 -20.54
CA ALA A 248 -10.27 19.55 -20.90
C ALA A 248 -9.25 19.62 -19.73
N PHE A 249 -9.29 20.68 -18.93
CA PHE A 249 -8.48 20.81 -17.73
C PHE A 249 -8.90 19.79 -16.67
N VAL A 250 -10.20 19.59 -16.45
CA VAL A 250 -10.72 18.57 -15.52
C VAL A 250 -10.33 17.15 -15.94
N GLU A 251 -10.45 16.85 -17.24
CA GLU A 251 -10.07 15.55 -17.81
C GLU A 251 -8.57 15.25 -17.63
N SER A 252 -7.73 16.28 -17.45
CA SER A 252 -6.30 16.16 -17.14
C SER A 252 -5.96 16.05 -15.64
N ASN A 253 -6.94 15.83 -14.76
CA ASN A 253 -6.73 15.63 -13.32
C ASN A 253 -5.87 14.39 -13.04
N ALA A 254 -5.20 14.43 -11.89
CA ALA A 254 -4.60 13.23 -11.33
C ALA A 254 -5.69 12.16 -11.15
N VAL A 255 -5.35 10.90 -11.43
CA VAL A 255 -6.27 9.78 -11.31
C VAL A 255 -5.99 9.04 -10.02
N TRP A 256 -7.05 8.77 -9.26
CA TRP A 256 -7.03 7.93 -8.06
C TRP A 256 -7.89 6.69 -8.29
N LEU A 257 -7.58 5.60 -7.60
CA LEU A 257 -8.44 4.43 -7.49
C LEU A 257 -9.83 4.84 -6.97
N ASP A 258 -9.85 5.74 -5.99
CA ASP A 258 -11.06 6.41 -5.49
C ASP A 258 -10.74 7.88 -5.24
N GLN A 259 -11.39 8.74 -6.04
CA GLN A 259 -11.20 10.18 -6.00
C GLN A 259 -11.74 10.82 -4.72
N ALA A 260 -12.85 10.32 -4.13
CA ALA A 260 -13.39 10.93 -2.91
C ALA A 260 -12.43 10.71 -1.74
N CYS A 261 -11.87 9.51 -1.66
CA CYS A 261 -11.07 9.05 -0.54
C CYS A 261 -9.56 9.18 -0.74
N HIS A 262 -9.13 9.66 -1.91
CA HIS A 262 -7.73 9.67 -2.35
C HIS A 262 -7.07 8.30 -2.16
N ARG A 263 -7.84 7.25 -2.46
CA ARG A 263 -7.35 5.88 -2.36
C ARG A 263 -6.46 5.59 -3.55
N SER A 264 -5.35 4.91 -3.29
CA SER A 264 -4.31 4.66 -4.29
C SER A 264 -3.77 3.23 -4.21
N LEU A 265 -3.33 2.68 -5.35
CA LEU A 265 -2.55 1.44 -5.41
C LEU A 265 -1.18 1.57 -4.70
N TYR A 266 -0.73 2.79 -4.45
CA TYR A 266 0.45 3.08 -3.64
C TYR A 266 0.19 3.01 -2.12
N SER A 267 -1.02 2.73 -1.65
CA SER A 267 -1.27 2.52 -0.22
C SER A 267 -0.39 1.40 0.37
N HIS A 268 0.14 1.62 1.57
CA HIS A 268 0.88 0.58 2.29
C HIS A 268 0.01 -0.66 2.56
N GLN A 269 -1.31 -0.49 2.76
CA GLN A 269 -2.23 -1.60 3.02
C GLN A 269 -2.39 -2.50 1.79
N LEU A 270 -2.50 -1.89 0.61
CA LEU A 270 -2.58 -2.63 -0.65
C LEU A 270 -1.29 -3.36 -0.95
N ARG A 271 -0.14 -2.69 -0.74
CA ARG A 271 1.18 -3.29 -0.98
C ARG A 271 1.47 -4.47 -0.06
N VAL A 272 1.04 -4.42 1.20
CA VAL A 272 1.09 -5.58 2.10
C VAL A 272 0.31 -6.75 1.50
N ALA A 273 -0.93 -6.52 1.08
CA ALA A 273 -1.78 -7.56 0.52
C ALA A 273 -1.20 -8.14 -0.79
N LEU A 274 -0.64 -7.30 -1.65
CA LEU A 274 0.04 -7.69 -2.88
C LEU A 274 1.30 -8.51 -2.60
N GLN A 275 2.15 -8.06 -1.67
CA GLN A 275 3.36 -8.76 -1.28
C GLN A 275 3.05 -10.16 -0.72
N LEU A 276 2.06 -10.25 0.18
CA LEU A 276 1.62 -11.52 0.75
C LEU A 276 1.05 -12.49 -0.30
N ALA A 277 0.52 -11.98 -1.42
CA ALA A 277 0.05 -12.78 -2.54
C ALA A 277 1.20 -13.32 -3.40
N ILE A 278 2.18 -12.49 -3.72
CA ILE A 278 3.26 -12.89 -4.62
C ILE A 278 4.33 -13.75 -3.94
N GLU A 279 4.45 -13.69 -2.61
CA GLU A 279 5.50 -14.42 -1.89
C GLU A 279 5.17 -15.90 -1.59
N ASP A 280 3.92 -16.33 -1.73
CA ASP A 280 3.48 -17.72 -1.57
C ASP A 280 2.78 -18.19 -2.85
N PRO A 281 3.40 -19.08 -3.66
CA PRO A 281 2.84 -19.50 -4.96
C PRO A 281 1.49 -20.23 -4.81
N HIS A 282 1.17 -20.73 -3.62
CA HIS A 282 -0.05 -21.50 -3.35
C HIS A 282 -1.17 -20.65 -2.71
N ARG A 283 -0.95 -19.34 -2.58
CA ARG A 283 -1.88 -18.39 -1.96
C ARG A 283 -2.57 -17.51 -2.99
N ALA A 284 -3.86 -17.30 -2.79
CA ALA A 284 -4.63 -16.20 -3.35
C ALA A 284 -5.00 -15.21 -2.24
N VAL A 285 -4.87 -13.92 -2.53
CA VAL A 285 -5.27 -12.84 -1.61
C VAL A 285 -6.44 -12.10 -2.23
N THR A 286 -7.53 -11.98 -1.47
CA THR A 286 -8.60 -11.03 -1.74
C THR A 286 -8.42 -9.83 -0.83
N PHE A 287 -8.27 -8.64 -1.43
CA PHE A 287 -8.08 -7.40 -0.68
C PHE A 287 -9.32 -6.51 -0.75
N LEU A 288 -9.72 -5.98 0.40
CA LEU A 288 -10.76 -4.96 0.53
C LEU A 288 -10.17 -3.70 1.16
N GLY A 289 -9.90 -2.67 0.37
CA GLY A 289 -9.36 -1.39 0.84
C GLY A 289 -10.45 -0.33 0.92
N TYR A 290 -10.77 0.12 2.14
CA TYR A 290 -11.77 1.16 2.39
C TYR A 290 -11.22 2.37 3.15
N ALA A 291 -9.93 2.39 3.47
CA ALA A 291 -9.28 3.57 4.03
C ALA A 291 -9.56 4.82 3.18
N CYS A 292 -9.75 5.96 3.85
CA CYS A 292 -10.25 7.17 3.24
C CYS A 292 -9.62 8.40 3.89
N SER A 293 -8.98 9.26 3.09
CA SER A 293 -8.38 10.51 3.57
C SER A 293 -9.37 11.36 4.36
N GLY A 294 -8.94 11.88 5.51
CA GLY A 294 -9.78 12.68 6.40
C GLY A 294 -10.72 11.89 7.31
N ALA A 295 -10.73 10.55 7.26
CA ALA A 295 -11.53 9.74 8.17
C ALA A 295 -11.00 9.80 9.62
N GLU A 296 -11.93 9.75 10.58
CA GLU A 296 -11.72 9.53 12.00
C GLU A 296 -12.30 8.17 12.40
N ILE A 297 -12.00 7.68 13.61
CA ILE A 297 -12.65 6.48 14.13
C ILE A 297 -14.17 6.66 14.11
N THR A 298 -14.69 7.78 14.62
CA THR A 298 -16.14 8.01 14.64
C THR A 298 -16.65 8.35 13.23
N LYS A 299 -16.19 9.47 12.66
CA LYS A 299 -16.58 9.93 11.31
C LYS A 299 -15.73 9.27 10.22
N GLY A 300 -16.22 8.18 9.65
CA GLY A 300 -15.56 7.45 8.57
C GLY A 300 -15.62 5.95 8.80
N LEU A 301 -15.10 5.46 9.93
CA LEU A 301 -15.18 4.04 10.25
C LEU A 301 -16.58 3.65 10.72
N PHE A 302 -17.16 4.38 11.70
CA PHE A 302 -18.52 4.13 12.20
C PHE A 302 -19.59 4.85 11.39
N LEU A 303 -19.48 6.18 11.29
CA LEU A 303 -20.45 7.03 10.63
C LEU A 303 -20.05 7.28 9.18
N ARG A 304 -21.04 7.52 8.32
CA ARG A 304 -20.81 7.83 6.91
C ARG A 304 -19.91 9.07 6.78
N TYR A 305 -18.91 8.97 5.92
CA TYR A 305 -18.04 10.06 5.54
C TYR A 305 -17.99 10.17 4.01
N LYS A 306 -18.16 11.39 3.48
CA LYS A 306 -18.29 11.61 2.03
C LYS A 306 -16.95 11.63 1.27
N GLY A 307 -15.84 11.51 1.98
CA GLY A 307 -14.50 11.66 1.39
C GLY A 307 -13.89 13.03 1.64
N HIS A 308 -12.59 13.10 1.32
CA HIS A 308 -11.76 14.29 1.37
C HIS A 308 -12.08 15.25 0.23
N GLU A 309 -12.23 14.72 -0.98
CA GLU A 309 -12.61 15.49 -2.17
C GLU A 309 -14.11 15.35 -2.45
N TRP A 310 -14.73 16.46 -2.86
CA TRP A 310 -16.10 16.42 -3.34
C TRP A 310 -16.16 15.76 -4.72
N VAL A 311 -16.98 14.71 -4.82
CA VAL A 311 -17.26 14.00 -6.07
C VAL A 311 -18.77 13.83 -6.23
N PRO A 312 -19.27 13.57 -7.46
CA PRO A 312 -20.70 13.33 -7.68
C PRO A 312 -21.25 12.11 -6.91
N ASN A 313 -20.45 11.04 -6.82
CA ASN A 313 -20.82 9.78 -6.19
C ASN A 313 -19.88 9.48 -5.00
N PRO A 314 -20.02 10.17 -3.85
CA PRO A 314 -19.19 9.92 -2.68
C PRO A 314 -19.57 8.60 -2.01
N PRO A 315 -18.72 8.04 -1.14
CA PRO A 315 -19.08 6.89 -0.32
C PRO A 315 -20.43 7.05 0.38
N ASP A 316 -21.26 6.02 0.25
CA ASP A 316 -22.62 5.90 0.79
C ASP A 316 -22.65 5.17 2.14
N LEU A 317 -21.66 4.31 2.41
CA LEU A 317 -21.49 3.59 3.68
C LEU A 317 -20.24 4.05 4.43
N SER A 318 -20.26 3.90 5.76
CA SER A 318 -19.05 3.91 6.57
C SER A 318 -18.15 2.72 6.25
N GLN A 319 -16.86 2.80 6.58
CA GLN A 319 -15.92 1.74 6.22
C GLN A 319 -16.30 0.39 6.88
N ILE A 320 -16.77 0.39 8.13
CA ILE A 320 -17.23 -0.83 8.81
C ILE A 320 -18.45 -1.42 8.07
N SER A 321 -19.43 -0.59 7.72
CA SER A 321 -20.61 -1.04 6.98
C SER A 321 -20.27 -1.53 5.57
N ALA A 322 -19.28 -0.92 4.90
CA ALA A 322 -18.79 -1.35 3.60
C ALA A 322 -18.13 -2.74 3.67
N VAL A 323 -17.33 -3.01 4.70
CA VAL A 323 -16.75 -4.35 4.92
C VAL A 323 -17.81 -5.37 5.26
N ALA A 324 -18.72 -5.08 6.19
CA ALA A 324 -19.81 -5.97 6.55
C ALA A 324 -20.70 -6.32 5.33
N SER A 325 -21.00 -5.33 4.50
CA SER A 325 -21.72 -5.52 3.23
C SER A 325 -20.94 -6.35 2.22
N ALA A 326 -19.61 -6.26 2.23
CA ALA A 326 -18.77 -7.09 1.39
C ALA A 326 -18.77 -8.55 1.89
N GLN A 327 -18.64 -8.79 3.21
CA GLN A 327 -18.63 -10.14 3.80
C GLN A 327 -19.85 -10.98 3.43
N CYS A 328 -21.01 -10.35 3.19
CA CYS A 328 -22.24 -11.01 2.76
C CYS A 328 -22.24 -11.48 1.29
N GLY A 329 -21.22 -11.14 0.49
CA GLY A 329 -21.09 -11.58 -0.89
C GLY A 329 -22.27 -11.14 -1.76
N GLY A 330 -22.98 -12.11 -2.32
CA GLY A 330 -24.21 -11.91 -3.10
C GLY A 330 -25.48 -11.64 -2.29
N ARG A 331 -25.41 -11.66 -0.96
CA ARG A 331 -26.54 -11.34 -0.05
C ARG A 331 -26.46 -9.87 0.40
N ASP A 332 -27.60 -9.36 0.85
CA ASP A 332 -27.66 -8.06 1.52
C ASP A 332 -27.28 -8.18 3.00
N ALA A 333 -26.53 -7.21 3.49
CA ALA A 333 -26.24 -7.09 4.92
C ALA A 333 -27.36 -6.31 5.59
N GLU A 334 -27.85 -6.79 6.73
CA GLU A 334 -28.93 -6.16 7.48
C GLU A 334 -28.44 -4.85 8.09
N LEU A 335 -29.25 -3.79 7.98
CA LEU A 335 -29.05 -2.56 8.74
C LEU A 335 -29.50 -2.81 10.18
N LYS A 336 -28.59 -2.62 11.14
CA LYS A 336 -28.88 -2.78 12.57
C LYS A 336 -28.54 -1.51 13.32
N GLU A 337 -29.42 -1.14 14.23
CA GLU A 337 -29.23 -0.02 15.14
C GLU A 337 -28.55 -0.48 16.44
N TYR A 338 -27.60 0.34 16.91
CA TYR A 338 -26.81 0.08 18.09
C TYR A 338 -26.84 1.31 19.01
N PRO A 339 -27.88 1.48 19.85
CA PRO A 339 -28.01 2.63 20.74
C PRO A 339 -26.90 2.69 21.80
N GLU A 340 -26.63 1.56 22.46
CA GLU A 340 -25.74 1.52 23.64
C GLU A 340 -24.37 0.85 23.40
N ALA A 341 -24.12 0.31 22.19
CA ALA A 341 -22.99 -0.60 21.99
C ALA A 341 -21.63 0.13 21.90
N PHE A 342 -21.60 1.33 21.30
CA PHE A 342 -20.37 1.96 20.81
C PHE A 342 -20.01 3.33 21.43
N HIS A 343 -20.96 4.03 22.05
CA HIS A 343 -20.71 5.32 22.73
C HIS A 343 -19.90 5.22 24.04
N MET A 344 -19.58 4.00 24.51
CA MET A 344 -18.76 3.73 25.70
C MET A 344 -19.28 4.43 26.98
N ARG A 345 -20.59 4.28 27.29
CA ARG A 345 -21.24 4.97 28.43
C ARG A 345 -21.09 6.49 28.34
N GLY A 346 -21.20 7.03 27.12
CA GLY A 346 -21.12 8.46 26.81
C GLY A 346 -19.71 9.00 26.62
N ALA A 347 -18.67 8.18 26.81
CA ALA A 347 -17.28 8.60 26.58
C ALA A 347 -16.94 8.82 25.08
N VAL A 348 -17.81 8.40 24.15
CA VAL A 348 -17.72 8.73 22.73
C VAL A 348 -19.05 9.38 22.31
N PRO A 349 -19.21 10.71 22.50
CA PRO A 349 -20.47 11.42 22.25
C PRO A 349 -20.97 11.29 20.81
N ASP A 350 -20.06 11.28 19.83
CA ASP A 350 -20.42 11.15 18.40
C ASP A 350 -21.19 9.87 18.07
N LEU A 351 -21.14 8.85 18.95
CA LEU A 351 -21.80 7.57 18.77
C LEU A 351 -23.01 7.38 19.70
N GLN A 352 -23.41 8.42 20.44
CA GLN A 352 -24.63 8.42 21.26
C GLN A 352 -25.88 8.54 20.38
N GLY A 353 -27.00 7.96 20.83
CA GLY A 353 -28.30 8.11 20.16
C GLY A 353 -28.56 7.14 19.01
N GLY A 354 -27.81 6.04 18.90
CA GLY A 354 -28.03 5.02 17.88
C GLY A 354 -27.07 5.13 16.69
N VAL A 355 -26.14 4.18 16.59
CA VAL A 355 -25.34 4.00 15.37
C VAL A 355 -26.01 2.94 14.51
N VAL A 356 -26.35 3.28 13.26
CA VAL A 356 -26.85 2.29 12.29
C VAL A 356 -25.68 1.77 11.47
N LEU A 357 -25.44 0.46 11.53
CA LEU A 357 -24.38 -0.22 10.78
C LEU A 357 -24.94 -1.41 10.01
N ASN A 358 -24.34 -1.69 8.86
CA ASN A 358 -24.60 -2.94 8.16
C ASN A 358 -23.92 -4.07 8.94
N LYS A 359 -24.62 -5.19 9.11
CA LYS A 359 -24.07 -6.41 9.71
C LYS A 359 -24.50 -7.62 8.89
N CYS A 360 -23.51 -8.38 8.44
CA CYS A 360 -23.77 -9.68 7.83
C CYS A 360 -24.07 -10.72 8.91
N PRO A 361 -25.06 -11.62 8.76
CA PRO A 361 -25.19 -12.78 9.65
C PRO A 361 -23.91 -13.64 9.62
N ALA A 362 -23.49 -14.15 10.79
CA ALA A 362 -22.17 -14.76 10.96
C ALA A 362 -21.98 -16.02 10.09
N GLU A 363 -23.07 -16.77 9.85
CA GLU A 363 -23.12 -17.97 9.02
C GLU A 363 -22.89 -17.69 7.52
N TYR A 364 -23.11 -16.45 7.08
CA TYR A 364 -22.89 -16.02 5.70
C TYR A 364 -21.66 -15.11 5.54
N ALA A 365 -21.15 -14.57 6.65
CA ALA A 365 -20.03 -13.65 6.62
C ALA A 365 -18.74 -14.38 6.24
N ARG A 366 -18.09 -13.93 5.16
CA ARG A 366 -16.74 -14.39 4.85
C ARG A 366 -15.79 -14.02 6.00
N LYS A 367 -15.08 -15.02 6.51
CA LYS A 367 -14.02 -14.84 7.52
C LYS A 367 -12.96 -13.87 7.02
N ILE A 368 -12.60 -12.90 7.87
CA ILE A 368 -11.46 -12.00 7.64
C ILE A 368 -10.20 -12.61 8.27
N ASP A 369 -9.11 -12.71 7.52
CA ASP A 369 -7.85 -13.25 8.01
C ASP A 369 -6.94 -12.16 8.60
N LEU A 370 -7.00 -10.95 8.06
CA LEU A 370 -6.24 -9.79 8.53
C LEU A 370 -7.06 -8.51 8.40
N VAL A 371 -6.94 -7.63 9.40
CA VAL A 371 -7.46 -6.26 9.37
C VAL A 371 -6.29 -5.29 9.56
N LEU A 372 -5.94 -4.55 8.52
CA LEU A 372 -4.92 -3.51 8.54
C LEU A 372 -5.58 -2.18 8.88
N VAL A 373 -5.10 -1.49 9.91
CA VAL A 373 -5.69 -0.24 10.41
C VAL A 373 -4.62 0.85 10.51
N SER A 374 -4.89 2.03 9.95
CA SER A 374 -4.14 3.26 10.22
C SER A 374 -5.14 4.39 10.50
N ILE A 375 -5.33 4.74 11.77
CA ILE A 375 -6.37 5.68 12.21
C ILE A 375 -5.97 6.35 13.53
N GLY A 376 -6.58 7.49 13.87
CA GLY A 376 -6.35 8.22 15.12
C GLY A 376 -5.65 9.57 14.98
N GLY A 377 -4.97 9.84 13.86
CA GLY A 377 -4.34 11.14 13.59
C GLY A 377 -5.35 12.27 13.46
N ASN A 378 -6.42 12.04 12.68
CA ASN A 378 -7.50 13.02 12.53
C ASN A 378 -8.31 13.18 13.82
N ASP A 379 -8.51 12.09 14.59
CA ASP A 379 -9.22 12.11 15.86
C ASP A 379 -8.61 13.07 16.88
N ILE A 380 -7.30 13.33 16.80
CA ILE A 380 -6.59 14.28 17.68
C ILE A 380 -6.35 15.65 17.03
N GLY A 381 -6.89 15.88 15.83
CA GLY A 381 -6.71 17.12 15.09
C GLY A 381 -5.29 17.31 14.52
N PHE A 382 -4.56 16.23 14.21
CA PHE A 382 -3.16 16.33 13.77
C PHE A 382 -2.96 17.19 12.52
N ALA A 383 -3.89 17.16 11.56
CA ALA A 383 -3.86 18.03 10.39
C ALA A 383 -3.82 19.53 10.76
N ARG A 384 -4.49 19.93 11.85
CA ARG A 384 -4.48 21.30 12.36
C ARG A 384 -3.15 21.67 13.01
N LEU A 385 -2.47 20.72 13.65
CA LEU A 385 -1.11 20.90 14.17
C LEU A 385 -0.11 21.10 13.02
N VAL A 386 -0.23 20.30 11.95
CA VAL A 386 0.58 20.48 10.74
C VAL A 386 0.33 21.86 10.13
N ALA A 387 -0.93 22.27 9.97
CA ALA A 387 -1.29 23.60 9.49
C ALA A 387 -0.66 24.72 10.34
N ASN A 388 -0.71 24.59 11.68
CA ASN A 388 -0.07 25.54 12.59
C ASN A 388 1.45 25.59 12.41
N ALA A 389 2.10 24.46 12.16
CA ALA A 389 3.55 24.36 11.99
C ALA A 389 4.06 24.96 10.67
N VAL A 390 3.21 25.05 9.63
CA VAL A 390 3.62 25.44 8.27
C VAL A 390 3.04 26.76 7.79
N LEU A 391 2.10 27.37 8.50
CA LEU A 391 1.53 28.67 8.13
C LEU A 391 2.21 29.83 8.88
N ARG A 392 2.67 30.83 8.11
CA ARG A 392 3.31 32.04 8.64
C ARG A 392 2.34 32.87 9.46
N ASP A 393 1.15 33.10 8.90
CA ASP A 393 0.11 33.93 9.50
C ASP A 393 -1.15 33.09 9.76
N GLN A 394 -1.50 32.97 11.03
CA GLN A 394 -2.67 32.24 11.51
C GLN A 394 -3.99 32.92 11.13
N THR A 395 -3.98 34.21 10.76
CA THR A 395 -5.16 34.92 10.27
C THR A 395 -5.56 34.51 8.86
N VAL A 396 -4.65 33.90 8.09
CA VAL A 396 -4.96 33.29 6.78
C VAL A 396 -5.99 32.16 6.96
N LEU A 397 -5.88 31.36 8.02
CA LEU A 397 -6.89 30.34 8.38
C LEU A 397 -8.23 30.97 8.76
N LYS A 398 -8.22 32.10 9.47
CA LYS A 398 -9.44 32.86 9.80
C LYS A 398 -10.12 33.44 8.54
N ARG A 399 -9.35 33.96 7.57
CA ARG A 399 -9.84 34.46 6.28
C ARG A 399 -10.38 33.36 5.36
N LEU A 400 -9.87 32.14 5.49
CA LEU A 400 -10.33 30.95 4.76
C LEU A 400 -11.57 30.31 5.41
N GLY A 401 -12.10 30.91 6.49
CA GLY A 401 -13.42 30.67 7.06
C GLY A 401 -13.72 29.21 7.37
N GLY A 402 -13.23 28.66 8.48
CA GLY A 402 -13.67 27.35 9.01
C GLY A 402 -13.38 26.11 8.15
N TRP A 403 -12.96 26.26 6.90
CA TRP A 403 -12.78 25.17 5.92
C TRP A 403 -11.47 24.40 6.09
N ILE A 404 -10.49 24.99 6.79
CA ILE A 404 -9.22 24.34 7.17
C ILE A 404 -9.15 24.14 8.71
N GLY A 405 -10.21 24.53 9.42
CA GLY A 405 -10.30 24.47 10.89
C GLY A 405 -9.63 25.64 11.61
N GLU A 406 -9.84 25.69 12.93
CA GLU A 406 -9.13 26.61 13.83
C GLU A 406 -7.67 26.15 14.04
N VAL A 407 -6.77 27.09 14.33
CA VAL A 407 -5.37 26.77 14.65
C VAL A 407 -5.32 25.96 15.93
N TYR A 408 -4.82 24.73 15.86
CA TYR A 408 -4.55 23.93 17.05
C TYR A 408 -3.15 24.22 17.58
N ARG A 409 -3.08 24.59 18.86
CA ARG A 409 -1.89 24.57 19.69
C ARG A 409 -1.72 23.18 20.30
N LYS A 410 -0.54 22.91 20.84
CA LYS A 410 -0.22 21.65 21.54
C LYS A 410 -1.24 21.28 22.62
N GLN A 411 -1.76 22.26 23.35
CA GLN A 411 -2.71 22.06 24.45
C GLN A 411 -4.07 21.52 23.96
N ASP A 412 -4.47 21.90 22.74
CA ASP A 412 -5.77 21.52 22.15
C ASP A 412 -5.85 20.03 21.79
N ALA A 413 -4.71 19.34 21.72
CA ALA A 413 -4.64 17.90 21.48
C ALA A 413 -4.83 17.06 22.75
N ALA A 414 -4.79 17.64 23.95
CA ALA A 414 -4.85 16.89 25.21
C ALA A 414 -6.18 16.15 25.40
N ALA A 415 -7.31 16.86 25.35
CA ALA A 415 -8.63 16.25 25.52
C ALA A 415 -8.97 15.22 24.41
N PRO A 416 -8.70 15.49 23.11
CA PRO A 416 -8.87 14.49 22.06
C PRO A 416 -8.01 13.23 22.27
N LEU A 417 -6.76 13.38 22.74
CA LEU A 417 -5.91 12.23 23.09
C LEU A 417 -6.55 11.38 24.20
N ASP A 418 -7.13 11.99 25.22
CA ASP A 418 -7.78 11.26 26.32
C ASP A 418 -9.02 10.50 25.84
N GLN A 419 -9.80 11.10 24.93
CA GLN A 419 -10.97 10.46 24.32
C GLN A 419 -10.63 9.30 23.38
N LEU A 420 -9.44 9.34 22.74
CA LEU A 420 -9.03 8.37 21.73
C LEU A 420 -9.00 6.92 22.28
N LYS A 421 -8.70 6.74 23.57
CA LYS A 421 -8.76 5.41 24.22
C LYS A 421 -10.15 4.80 24.12
N SER A 422 -11.20 5.58 24.39
CA SER A 422 -12.59 5.14 24.29
C SER A 422 -13.00 4.86 22.85
N ARG A 423 -12.52 5.66 21.89
CA ARG A 423 -12.75 5.42 20.46
C ARG A 423 -12.10 4.11 19.98
N TYR A 424 -10.87 3.80 20.40
CA TYR A 424 -10.24 2.50 20.10
C TYR A 424 -11.00 1.32 20.72
N LYS A 425 -11.52 1.47 21.94
CA LYS A 425 -12.36 0.45 22.56
C LYS A 425 -13.66 0.22 21.79
N ALA A 426 -14.29 1.29 21.28
CA ALA A 426 -15.44 1.19 20.39
C ALA A 426 -15.08 0.43 19.11
N LEU A 427 -13.98 0.83 18.44
CA LEU A 427 -13.47 0.17 17.24
C LEU A 427 -13.22 -1.33 17.46
N LYS A 428 -12.58 -1.71 18.57
CA LYS A 428 -12.42 -3.12 18.97
C LYS A 428 -13.75 -3.85 18.98
N ARG A 429 -14.77 -3.31 19.67
CA ARG A 429 -16.09 -3.94 19.73
C ARG A 429 -16.70 -4.10 18.34
N ALA A 430 -16.58 -3.10 17.47
CA ALA A 430 -17.16 -3.19 16.13
C ALA A 430 -16.45 -4.21 15.24
N VAL A 431 -15.11 -4.26 15.26
CA VAL A 431 -14.36 -5.26 14.48
C VAL A 431 -14.73 -6.69 14.90
N HIS A 432 -14.90 -6.95 16.20
CA HIS A 432 -15.33 -8.28 16.65
C HIS A 432 -16.82 -8.55 16.42
N ASN A 433 -17.71 -7.61 16.75
CA ASN A 433 -19.16 -7.85 16.74
C ASN A 433 -19.82 -7.67 15.37
N ILE A 434 -19.30 -6.76 14.54
CA ILE A 434 -19.87 -6.43 13.22
C ILE A 434 -19.11 -7.16 12.12
N LEU A 435 -17.77 -7.18 12.20
CA LEU A 435 -16.92 -7.81 11.18
C LEU A 435 -16.53 -9.26 11.51
N HIS A 436 -17.01 -9.79 12.64
CA HIS A 436 -16.85 -11.20 13.06
C HIS A 436 -15.40 -11.67 13.19
N VAL A 437 -14.45 -10.77 13.47
CA VAL A 437 -13.11 -11.19 13.90
C VAL A 437 -13.24 -11.86 15.28
N PRO A 438 -12.79 -13.10 15.49
CA PRO A 438 -12.95 -13.75 16.80
C PRO A 438 -12.21 -12.98 17.90
N TRP A 439 -12.82 -12.85 19.08
CA TRP A 439 -12.21 -12.19 20.24
C TRP A 439 -10.87 -12.82 20.65
N THR A 440 -10.76 -14.14 20.53
CA THR A 440 -9.53 -14.91 20.81
C THR A 440 -8.45 -14.78 19.72
N GLN A 441 -8.75 -14.07 18.62
CA GLN A 441 -7.85 -13.86 17.48
C GLN A 441 -7.68 -12.36 17.19
N SER A 442 -7.61 -11.57 18.26
CA SER A 442 -7.46 -10.10 18.18
C SER A 442 -6.16 -9.66 17.51
N ASP A 443 -5.15 -10.52 17.48
CA ASP A 443 -3.86 -10.31 16.81
C ASP A 443 -3.98 -10.25 15.28
N ARG A 444 -5.13 -10.66 14.70
CA ARG A 444 -5.46 -10.40 13.29
C ARG A 444 -5.58 -8.91 12.93
N ILE A 445 -5.73 -8.05 13.93
CA ILE A 445 -5.85 -6.61 13.77
C ILE A 445 -4.44 -6.02 13.92
N ILE A 446 -3.96 -5.39 12.86
CA ILE A 446 -2.64 -4.76 12.81
C ILE A 446 -2.84 -3.25 12.76
N LEU A 447 -2.56 -2.58 13.87
CA LEU A 447 -2.56 -1.13 13.95
C LEU A 447 -1.19 -0.60 13.48
N THR A 448 -1.19 0.29 12.51
CA THR A 448 0.01 0.87 11.91
C THR A 448 0.29 2.24 12.51
N ALA A 449 1.48 2.43 13.07
CA ALA A 449 1.91 3.72 13.58
C ALA A 449 2.13 4.74 12.46
N TYR A 450 1.86 6.02 12.70
CA TYR A 450 2.27 7.09 11.78
C TYR A 450 3.80 7.23 11.76
N PRO A 451 4.44 7.53 10.61
CA PRO A 451 5.86 7.85 10.55
C PRO A 451 6.19 9.20 11.24
N ARG A 452 7.48 9.48 11.47
CA ARG A 452 7.97 10.77 11.96
C ARG A 452 8.14 11.71 10.77
N MET A 453 7.64 12.94 10.86
CA MET A 453 7.58 13.86 9.72
C MET A 453 8.72 14.86 9.73
N ALA A 454 9.08 15.42 10.89
CA ALA A 454 9.97 16.55 10.99
C ALA A 454 11.27 16.24 11.78
N ILE A 455 11.64 14.96 11.92
CA ILE A 455 12.84 14.53 12.65
C ILE A 455 14.01 14.29 11.68
N LEU A 456 15.17 14.84 12.04
CA LEU A 456 16.43 14.70 11.31
C LEU A 456 17.08 13.33 11.55
N GLU A 457 18.20 13.07 10.89
CA GLU A 457 18.88 11.77 10.88
C GLU A 457 19.37 11.31 12.27
N ASP A 458 19.71 12.26 13.15
CA ASP A 458 20.11 11.98 14.53
C ASP A 458 18.97 11.45 15.43
N GLY A 459 17.74 11.39 14.90
CA GLY A 459 16.55 10.93 15.60
C GLY A 459 16.06 11.87 16.71
N ARG A 460 16.67 13.05 16.87
CA ARG A 460 16.42 13.97 17.99
C ARG A 460 16.14 15.39 17.53
N SER A 461 16.92 15.89 16.59
CA SER A 461 16.79 17.23 16.05
C SER A 461 15.56 17.32 15.16
N VAL A 462 14.87 18.45 15.25
CA VAL A 462 13.69 18.76 14.44
C VAL A 462 14.11 19.66 13.28
N CYS A 463 13.40 19.55 12.15
CA CYS A 463 13.56 20.41 10.99
C CYS A 463 13.73 21.90 11.37
N PRO A 464 14.70 22.60 10.76
CA PRO A 464 14.87 24.03 10.98
C PRO A 464 13.70 24.83 10.41
N SER A 465 13.53 26.06 10.91
CA SER A 465 12.56 26.98 10.31
C SER A 465 13.00 27.32 8.89
N SER A 466 12.11 27.17 7.91
CA SER A 466 12.48 27.31 6.50
C SER A 466 11.27 27.53 5.61
N HIS A 467 11.48 28.24 4.50
CA HIS A 467 10.52 28.32 3.39
C HIS A 467 10.79 27.26 2.30
N VAL A 468 11.90 26.52 2.41
CA VAL A 468 12.33 25.54 1.42
C VAL A 468 11.40 24.32 1.44
N GLY A 469 10.87 23.94 0.27
CA GLY A 469 9.81 22.95 0.13
C GLY A 469 8.39 23.55 0.24
N MET A 470 8.28 24.83 0.59
CA MET A 470 7.03 25.52 0.93
C MET A 470 6.76 26.72 0.00
N GLU A 471 7.57 26.94 -1.02
CA GLU A 471 7.60 28.16 -1.86
C GLU A 471 6.43 28.29 -2.85
N VAL A 472 5.64 27.23 -3.05
CA VAL A 472 4.46 27.24 -3.91
C VAL A 472 3.51 28.41 -3.58
N MET A 473 3.42 28.78 -2.30
CA MET A 473 2.68 29.95 -1.84
C MET A 473 3.39 30.68 -0.69
N PRO A 474 3.39 32.03 -0.67
CA PRO A 474 4.06 32.82 0.38
C PRO A 474 3.52 32.61 1.80
N VAL A 475 2.32 32.06 1.95
CA VAL A 475 1.70 31.80 3.27
C VAL A 475 2.42 30.70 4.03
N TYR A 476 3.21 29.86 3.34
CA TYR A 476 3.88 28.75 3.98
C TYR A 476 5.30 29.11 4.44
N ALA A 477 5.63 28.62 5.62
CA ALA A 477 6.99 28.42 6.11
C ALA A 477 6.92 27.44 7.28
N LEU A 478 7.79 26.44 7.25
CA LEU A 478 7.96 25.55 8.40
C LEU A 478 8.55 26.35 9.55
N ASN A 479 7.96 26.22 10.73
CA ASN A 479 8.48 26.77 11.97
C ASN A 479 9.01 25.63 12.85
N ARG A 480 10.29 25.70 13.24
CA ARG A 480 10.99 24.67 14.03
C ARG A 480 10.30 24.37 15.37
N GLU A 481 9.88 25.40 16.09
CA GLU A 481 9.28 25.24 17.42
C GLU A 481 7.90 24.58 17.32
N ARG A 482 7.06 25.05 16.41
CA ARG A 482 5.74 24.44 16.16
C ARG A 482 5.85 23.03 15.57
N ALA A 483 6.86 22.77 14.74
CA ALA A 483 7.15 21.43 14.27
C ALA A 483 7.56 20.50 15.42
N ARG A 484 8.35 21.00 16.38
CA ARG A 484 8.70 20.25 17.61
C ARG A 484 7.46 19.94 18.45
N ASP A 485 6.55 20.89 18.61
CA ASP A 485 5.26 20.66 19.30
C ASP A 485 4.44 19.56 18.62
N GLY A 486 4.32 19.62 17.29
CA GLY A 486 3.63 18.59 16.51
C GLY A 486 4.27 17.21 16.68
N GLU A 487 5.60 17.13 16.66
CA GLU A 487 6.36 15.89 16.87
C GLU A 487 6.21 15.33 18.29
N GLU A 488 6.07 16.19 19.31
CA GLU A 488 5.78 15.75 20.68
C GLU A 488 4.36 15.16 20.79
N VAL A 489 3.36 15.83 20.20
CA VAL A 489 2.00 15.30 20.14
C VAL A 489 1.95 13.97 19.37
N ALA A 490 2.68 13.87 18.25
CA ALA A 490 2.83 12.61 17.51
C ALA A 490 3.46 11.50 18.36
N GLY A 491 4.42 11.84 19.23
CA GLY A 491 5.01 10.91 20.20
C GLY A 491 4.00 10.42 21.26
N ARG A 492 3.16 11.31 21.77
CA ARG A 492 2.08 10.97 22.72
C ARG A 492 1.03 10.08 22.05
N LEU A 493 0.61 10.41 20.82
CA LEU A 493 -0.30 9.59 20.01
C LEU A 493 0.28 8.19 19.80
N HIS A 494 1.53 8.10 19.34
CA HIS A 494 2.22 6.82 19.14
C HIS A 494 2.25 5.96 20.42
N SER A 495 2.56 6.56 21.56
CA SER A 495 2.54 5.87 22.86
C SER A 495 1.15 5.38 23.24
N LEU A 496 0.10 6.17 22.96
CA LEU A 496 -1.29 5.78 23.18
C LEU A 496 -1.67 4.62 22.26
N MET A 497 -1.37 4.70 20.96
CA MET A 497 -1.64 3.64 19.99
C MET A 497 -0.98 2.32 20.38
N ARG A 498 0.30 2.37 20.81
CA ARG A 498 1.03 1.19 21.30
C ARG A 498 0.34 0.56 22.51
N ARG A 499 -0.05 1.38 23.49
CA ARG A 499 -0.78 0.90 24.67
C ARG A 499 -2.14 0.31 24.29
N ALA A 500 -2.90 0.98 23.44
CA ALA A 500 -4.22 0.51 22.99
C ALA A 500 -4.10 -0.83 22.24
N ALA A 501 -3.13 -0.97 21.33
CA ALA A 501 -2.87 -2.23 20.64
C ALA A 501 -2.57 -3.36 21.64
N ARG A 502 -1.67 -3.13 22.60
CA ARG A 502 -1.36 -4.10 23.66
C ARG A 502 -2.60 -4.45 24.52
N GLU A 503 -3.34 -3.44 24.98
CA GLU A 503 -4.56 -3.62 25.79
C GLU A 503 -5.67 -4.38 25.04
N HIS A 504 -5.66 -4.34 23.71
CA HIS A 504 -6.68 -4.97 22.87
C HIS A 504 -6.21 -6.28 22.23
N GLY A 505 -4.95 -6.69 22.48
CA GLY A 505 -4.37 -7.89 21.87
C GLY A 505 -4.09 -7.75 20.37
N TRP A 506 -3.98 -6.53 19.87
CA TRP A 506 -3.66 -6.24 18.47
C TRP A 506 -2.14 -6.26 18.25
N ARG A 507 -1.72 -6.44 16.99
CA ARG A 507 -0.33 -6.20 16.58
C ARG A 507 -0.13 -4.71 16.30
N PHE A 508 1.09 -4.22 16.54
CA PHE A 508 1.43 -2.82 16.35
C PHE A 508 2.67 -2.67 15.47
N ALA A 509 2.46 -2.28 14.22
CA ALA A 509 3.53 -2.07 13.25
C ALA A 509 4.11 -0.66 13.41
N GLU A 510 5.36 -0.58 13.88
CA GLU A 510 5.97 0.71 14.26
C GLU A 510 7.44 0.89 13.92
N ARG A 511 8.18 -0.18 13.58
CA ARG A 511 9.62 -0.11 13.33
C ARG A 511 10.00 0.86 12.21
N HIS A 512 9.09 1.11 11.26
CA HIS A 512 9.32 2.06 10.17
C HIS A 512 9.51 3.48 10.69
N ARG A 513 9.03 3.84 11.89
CA ARG A 513 9.22 5.19 12.46
C ARG A 513 10.69 5.59 12.52
N ALA A 514 11.59 4.66 12.86
CA ALA A 514 13.02 4.93 12.89
C ALA A 514 13.62 5.02 11.47
N ALA A 515 13.11 4.24 10.52
CA ALA A 515 13.54 4.30 9.13
C ALA A 515 13.23 5.65 8.46
N PHE A 516 12.32 6.44 9.03
CA PHE A 516 11.99 7.80 8.57
C PHE A 516 12.91 8.91 9.12
N TYR A 517 13.81 8.62 10.06
CA TYR A 517 14.79 9.61 10.51
C TYR A 517 15.66 10.09 9.34
N GLY A 518 15.76 11.41 9.17
CA GLY A 518 16.48 12.00 8.03
C GLY A 518 15.78 11.84 6.68
N ARG A 519 14.57 11.27 6.64
CA ARG A 519 13.72 11.11 5.45
C ARG A 519 12.39 11.86 5.56
N GLY A 520 12.26 12.69 6.59
CA GLY A 520 11.10 13.55 6.84
C GLY A 520 10.95 14.71 5.83
N ILE A 521 10.01 15.61 6.08
CA ILE A 521 9.58 16.72 5.21
C ILE A 521 10.71 17.68 4.81
N CYS A 522 11.74 17.82 5.64
CA CYS A 522 12.91 18.68 5.39
C CYS A 522 14.15 17.91 4.92
N ALA A 523 14.04 16.61 4.60
CA ALA A 523 15.14 15.85 4.02
C ALA A 523 15.53 16.46 2.66
N GLY A 524 16.83 16.59 2.42
CA GLY A 524 17.39 17.32 1.27
C GLY A 524 17.67 18.81 1.52
N PHE A 525 17.45 19.32 2.75
CA PHE A 525 17.72 20.72 3.11
C PHE A 525 19.21 21.11 3.09
N ALA A 526 20.11 20.14 3.26
CA ALA A 526 21.56 20.38 3.32
C ALA A 526 22.25 19.89 2.04
N ARG A 527 22.69 20.85 1.21
CA ARG A 527 23.56 20.70 0.02
C ARG A 527 22.81 20.25 -1.25
N SER A 528 23.08 20.98 -2.33
CA SER A 528 22.67 20.79 -3.74
C SER A 528 21.78 19.57 -4.01
N ALA A 529 20.52 19.81 -4.39
CA ALA A 529 19.61 18.74 -4.77
C ALA A 529 20.28 17.80 -5.77
N LEU A 530 20.44 16.52 -5.38
CA LEU A 530 21.08 15.50 -6.19
C LEU A 530 20.23 15.12 -7.41
N SER A 531 18.93 15.42 -7.35
CA SER A 531 17.95 15.15 -8.40
C SER A 531 16.82 16.19 -8.38
N ILE A 532 16.07 16.31 -9.48
CA ILE A 532 14.83 17.10 -9.54
C ILE A 532 13.82 16.62 -8.48
N ALA A 533 13.81 15.32 -8.15
CA ALA A 533 12.87 14.75 -7.18
C ALA A 533 13.17 15.18 -5.73
N ASP A 534 14.44 15.43 -5.42
CA ASP A 534 14.89 15.93 -4.11
C ASP A 534 14.91 17.45 -4.02
N ASP A 535 14.91 18.18 -5.15
CA ASP A 535 14.93 19.64 -5.16
C ASP A 535 13.67 20.20 -4.49
N LEU A 536 13.90 20.88 -3.37
CA LEU A 536 12.85 21.46 -2.56
C LEU A 536 12.37 22.80 -3.11
N ARG A 537 13.09 23.44 -4.03
CA ARG A 537 12.70 24.72 -4.62
C ARG A 537 11.58 24.53 -5.64
N PHE A 538 10.69 25.51 -5.75
CA PHE A 538 9.53 25.42 -6.63
C PHE A 538 9.80 25.98 -8.04
N PRO A 539 9.49 25.25 -9.13
CA PRO A 539 9.71 25.74 -10.49
C PRO A 539 8.75 26.86 -10.87
N ARG A 540 9.32 27.97 -11.33
CA ARG A 540 8.62 29.14 -11.90
C ARG A 540 9.21 29.50 -13.25
N LYS A 541 8.36 29.91 -14.19
CA LYS A 541 8.82 30.53 -15.44
C LYS A 541 8.76 32.04 -15.29
N LEU A 542 9.92 32.67 -15.10
CA LEU A 542 10.06 34.12 -15.01
C LEU A 542 10.99 34.58 -16.11
N ASN A 543 10.70 35.73 -16.74
CA ASN A 543 11.49 36.27 -17.84
C ASN A 543 11.76 35.23 -18.96
N GLY A 544 10.75 34.42 -19.27
CA GLY A 544 10.81 33.37 -20.30
C GLY A 544 11.57 32.09 -19.93
N ARG A 545 12.18 31.99 -18.74
CA ARG A 545 13.01 30.84 -18.33
C ARG A 545 12.45 30.13 -17.10
N TRP A 546 12.43 28.80 -17.14
CA TRP A 546 12.12 27.98 -15.96
C TRP A 546 13.32 27.91 -15.02
N ALA A 547 13.09 28.12 -13.73
CA ALA A 547 14.05 27.86 -12.68
C ALA A 547 13.33 27.31 -11.44
N PRO A 548 13.93 26.35 -10.68
CA PRO A 548 15.25 25.76 -10.93
C PRO A 548 15.27 24.69 -12.03
N PHE A 549 14.13 24.13 -12.42
CA PHE A 549 14.00 23.11 -13.47
C PHE A 549 12.70 23.30 -14.25
N ASN A 550 12.57 22.62 -15.40
CA ASN A 550 11.32 22.59 -16.15
C ASN A 550 10.35 21.59 -15.48
N PRO A 551 9.12 22.01 -15.11
CA PRO A 551 8.18 21.15 -14.39
C PRO A 551 7.75 19.91 -15.18
N ALA A 552 7.90 19.90 -16.51
CA ALA A 552 7.65 18.71 -17.34
C ALA A 552 8.66 17.58 -17.10
N ASP A 553 9.83 17.89 -16.53
CA ASP A 553 10.88 16.90 -16.20
C ASP A 553 10.72 16.35 -14.78
N TYR A 554 9.75 16.86 -13.99
CA TYR A 554 9.44 16.34 -12.66
C TYR A 554 8.83 14.94 -12.73
N ARG A 555 9.44 13.99 -12.02
CA ARG A 555 8.98 12.60 -11.92
C ARG A 555 8.40 12.35 -10.53
N ALA A 556 7.08 12.26 -10.42
CA ALA A 556 6.38 12.10 -9.14
C ALA A 556 6.83 10.86 -8.36
N TYR A 557 7.18 9.77 -9.06
CA TYR A 557 7.56 8.48 -8.47
C TYR A 557 9.06 8.19 -8.47
N ALA A 558 9.89 9.14 -8.91
CA ALA A 558 11.34 8.96 -8.81
C ALA A 558 11.77 8.80 -7.35
N SER A 559 12.72 7.87 -7.15
CA SER A 559 13.35 7.63 -5.85
C SER A 559 14.03 8.88 -5.34
N ARG A 560 13.95 9.10 -4.03
CA ARG A 560 14.37 10.34 -3.38
C ARG A 560 14.73 10.09 -1.92
N GLN A 561 15.53 10.98 -1.33
CA GLN A 561 15.85 10.90 0.09
C GLN A 561 14.61 11.16 0.94
N ARG A 562 13.77 12.11 0.50
CA ARG A 562 12.59 12.59 1.22
C ARG A 562 11.37 11.68 1.00
N TRP A 563 10.90 11.05 2.07
CA TRP A 563 9.73 10.17 2.06
C TRP A 563 8.41 10.87 2.41
N PHE A 564 8.38 12.20 2.43
CA PHE A 564 7.17 12.99 2.60
C PHE A 564 7.00 14.02 1.47
N ARG A 565 5.77 14.23 1.01
CA ARG A 565 5.45 15.27 0.05
C ARG A 565 5.40 16.62 0.74
N THR A 566 6.15 17.59 0.23
CA THR A 566 5.95 19.00 0.61
C THR A 566 4.77 19.62 -0.15
N PRO A 567 4.31 20.83 0.21
CA PRO A 567 3.34 21.58 -0.60
C PRO A 567 3.79 21.77 -2.06
N ASN A 568 5.10 21.94 -2.30
CA ASN A 568 5.66 21.98 -3.65
C ASN A 568 5.46 20.64 -4.38
N ASP A 569 5.83 19.53 -3.72
CA ASP A 569 5.66 18.18 -4.28
C ASP A 569 4.18 17.87 -4.56
N ALA A 570 3.29 18.24 -3.65
CA ALA A 570 1.84 18.04 -3.78
C ALA A 570 1.30 18.77 -5.01
N PHE A 571 1.68 20.05 -5.18
CA PHE A 571 1.31 20.81 -6.38
C PHE A 571 1.81 20.14 -7.66
N LEU A 572 3.06 19.64 -7.66
CA LEU A 572 3.68 19.01 -8.83
C LEU A 572 3.19 17.56 -9.08
N THR A 573 2.42 16.99 -8.16
CA THR A 573 1.97 15.59 -8.25
C THR A 573 0.47 15.49 -8.53
N GLY A 574 -0.36 16.16 -7.73
CA GLY A 574 -1.83 16.08 -7.84
C GLY A 574 -2.49 17.28 -8.52
N ASN A 575 -1.93 18.48 -8.31
CA ASN A 575 -2.43 19.77 -8.84
C ASN A 575 -3.97 19.92 -8.80
N PHE A 576 -4.58 19.59 -7.67
CA PHE A 576 -6.03 19.65 -7.50
C PHE A 576 -6.59 21.07 -7.68
N HIS A 577 -7.71 21.18 -8.39
CA HIS A 577 -8.44 22.43 -8.60
C HIS A 577 -9.94 22.17 -8.50
N VAL A 578 -10.69 23.11 -7.91
CA VAL A 578 -12.15 23.01 -7.80
C VAL A 578 -12.79 23.41 -9.13
N THR A 579 -13.61 22.51 -9.70
CA THR A 579 -14.14 22.67 -11.05
C THR A 579 -15.66 22.48 -11.18
N GLY A 580 -16.39 22.15 -10.10
CA GLY A 580 -17.86 21.90 -10.11
C GLY A 580 -18.74 22.80 -9.20
N SER A 581 -19.92 23.20 -9.70
CA SER A 581 -21.04 23.93 -9.02
C SER A 581 -20.76 25.35 -8.47
N LEU A 582 -21.65 25.93 -7.63
CA LEU A 582 -21.69 27.35 -7.20
C LEU A 582 -20.32 27.92 -6.74
N LEU A 583 -19.46 27.09 -6.15
CA LEU A 583 -18.07 27.45 -5.83
C LEU A 583 -17.26 27.85 -7.07
N ARG A 584 -17.52 27.28 -8.24
CA ARG A 584 -16.92 27.69 -9.52
C ARG A 584 -17.21 29.16 -9.84
N ARG A 585 -18.40 29.69 -9.51
CA ARG A 585 -18.71 31.12 -9.73
C ARG A 585 -17.97 32.01 -8.72
N VAL A 586 -17.84 31.56 -7.48
CA VAL A 586 -17.17 32.32 -6.40
C VAL A 586 -15.65 32.28 -6.55
N LEU A 587 -15.05 31.10 -6.73
CA LEU A 587 -13.60 30.90 -6.84
C LEU A 587 -13.01 31.31 -8.21
N ARG A 588 -13.84 31.52 -9.24
CA ARG A 588 -13.43 32.17 -10.50
C ARG A 588 -13.41 33.69 -10.42
N GLN A 589 -13.88 34.30 -9.33
CA GLN A 589 -13.67 35.73 -9.16
C GLN A 589 -12.16 35.99 -9.18
N PRO A 590 -11.65 36.95 -9.98
CA PRO A 590 -10.22 37.22 -10.09
C PRO A 590 -9.52 37.45 -8.75
N ARG A 591 -10.26 37.89 -7.73
CA ARG A 591 -9.81 38.11 -6.35
C ARG A 591 -9.60 36.83 -5.54
N LEU A 592 -10.12 35.68 -5.98
CA LEU A 592 -10.08 34.40 -5.25
C LEU A 592 -9.34 33.29 -6.01
N LEU A 593 -8.86 33.53 -7.23
CA LEU A 593 -8.08 32.55 -8.01
C LEU A 593 -6.85 32.01 -7.27
N TRP A 594 -6.20 32.83 -6.43
CA TRP A 594 -5.06 32.41 -5.62
C TRP A 594 -5.37 31.24 -4.68
N THR A 595 -6.62 31.08 -4.25
CA THR A 595 -7.04 29.96 -3.38
C THR A 595 -6.89 28.61 -4.06
N GLN A 596 -6.91 28.57 -5.41
CA GLN A 596 -6.67 27.34 -6.17
C GLN A 596 -5.25 26.82 -5.96
N VAL A 597 -4.26 27.71 -5.80
CA VAL A 597 -2.88 27.30 -5.49
C VAL A 597 -2.82 26.65 -4.11
N LEU A 598 -3.52 27.21 -3.12
CA LEU A 598 -3.58 26.66 -1.76
C LEU A 598 -4.17 25.24 -1.78
N LEU A 599 -5.26 25.05 -2.52
CA LEU A 599 -5.91 23.76 -2.68
C LEU A 599 -5.00 22.77 -3.41
N ALA A 600 -4.39 23.18 -4.53
CA ALA A 600 -3.44 22.38 -5.30
C ALA A 600 -2.22 21.95 -4.47
N SER A 601 -1.79 22.76 -3.50
CA SER A 601 -0.64 22.45 -2.64
C SER A 601 -1.01 21.78 -1.33
N THR A 602 -2.28 21.52 -1.02
CA THR A 602 -2.70 20.88 0.24
C THR A 602 -3.54 19.63 0.03
N TYR A 603 -4.62 19.74 -0.76
CA TYR A 603 -5.49 18.62 -1.12
C TYR A 603 -4.79 17.61 -2.02
N SER A 604 -3.67 17.96 -2.66
CA SER A 604 -2.87 17.00 -3.45
C SER A 604 -1.90 16.16 -2.60
N GLY A 605 -2.19 16.01 -1.30
CA GLY A 605 -1.46 15.15 -0.37
C GLY A 605 -0.16 15.70 0.18
N ALA A 606 -0.08 17.02 0.39
CA ALA A 606 1.03 17.59 1.17
C ALA A 606 1.08 16.98 2.57
N PHE A 607 2.30 16.82 3.10
CA PHE A 607 2.58 16.23 4.40
C PHE A 607 2.23 14.73 4.52
N HIS A 608 2.01 14.05 3.40
CA HIS A 608 1.80 12.59 3.38
C HIS A 608 3.02 11.85 2.84
N PRO A 609 3.18 10.56 3.16
CA PRO A 609 4.29 9.77 2.67
C PRO A 609 4.31 9.69 1.14
N THR A 610 5.51 9.64 0.55
CA THR A 610 5.66 9.32 -0.87
C THR A 610 5.39 7.84 -1.13
N ALA A 611 5.43 7.42 -2.39
CA ALA A 611 5.31 6.03 -2.76
C ALA A 611 6.39 5.16 -2.06
N GLU A 612 7.64 5.62 -1.98
CA GLU A 612 8.68 4.94 -1.21
C GLU A 612 8.39 4.95 0.30
N GLY A 613 7.89 6.06 0.85
CA GLY A 613 7.49 6.13 2.26
C GLY A 613 6.41 5.11 2.62
N HIS A 614 5.37 4.98 1.80
CA HIS A 614 4.36 3.94 1.97
C HIS A 614 4.91 2.52 1.77
N ALA A 615 5.90 2.33 0.89
CA ALA A 615 6.54 1.03 0.70
C ALA A 615 7.36 0.63 1.94
N ALA A 616 8.11 1.57 2.54
CA ALA A 616 8.83 1.37 3.80
C ALA A 616 7.89 1.08 4.98
N MET A 617 6.71 1.73 5.02
CA MET A 617 5.66 1.37 5.99
C MET A 617 5.13 -0.04 5.73
N ALA A 618 4.92 -0.41 4.46
CA ALA A 618 4.38 -1.71 4.08
C ALA A 618 5.30 -2.87 4.47
N ASP A 619 6.62 -2.72 4.38
CA ASP A 619 7.57 -3.78 4.77
C ASP A 619 7.37 -4.21 6.23
N VAL A 620 7.22 -3.25 7.14
CA VAL A 620 7.00 -3.51 8.56
C VAL A 620 5.62 -4.11 8.83
N VAL A 621 4.58 -3.60 8.16
CA VAL A 621 3.22 -4.14 8.29
C VAL A 621 3.13 -5.56 7.72
N ALA A 622 3.85 -5.85 6.62
CA ALA A 622 3.89 -7.17 6.00
C ALA A 622 4.57 -8.20 6.92
N GLU A 623 5.61 -7.81 7.65
CA GLU A 623 6.23 -8.70 8.64
C GLU A 623 5.25 -9.09 9.75
N GLU A 624 4.51 -8.12 10.31
CA GLU A 624 3.47 -8.42 11.31
C GLU A 624 2.37 -9.31 10.73
N ALA A 625 1.96 -9.06 9.49
CA ALA A 625 0.94 -9.83 8.79
C ALA A 625 1.37 -11.27 8.52
N ARG A 626 2.63 -11.50 8.12
CA ARG A 626 3.19 -12.86 7.94
C ARG A 626 3.14 -13.64 9.23
N ALA A 627 3.61 -13.06 10.33
CA ALA A 627 3.61 -13.73 11.64
C ALA A 627 2.20 -14.18 12.06
N VAL A 628 1.19 -13.36 11.83
CA VAL A 628 -0.21 -13.70 12.10
C VAL A 628 -0.70 -14.82 11.18
N LEU A 629 -0.47 -14.71 9.87
CA LEU A 629 -0.92 -15.73 8.92
C LEU A 629 -0.27 -17.08 9.22
N GLU A 630 1.03 -17.13 9.52
CA GLU A 630 1.76 -18.34 9.91
C GLU A 630 1.17 -18.97 11.17
N HIS A 631 0.91 -18.16 12.21
CA HIS A 631 0.31 -18.61 13.46
C HIS A 631 -1.01 -19.36 13.25
N TYR A 632 -1.86 -18.89 12.34
CA TYR A 632 -3.16 -19.49 12.06
C TYR A 632 -3.15 -20.53 10.92
N SER A 633 -2.09 -20.57 10.11
CA SER A 633 -1.92 -21.59 9.07
C SER A 633 -1.63 -22.97 9.67
N GLY A 634 -0.83 -23.02 10.75
CA GLY A 634 -0.46 -24.29 11.42
C GLY A 634 -1.59 -24.94 12.23
N ARG A 635 -2.53 -24.15 12.79
CA ARG A 635 -3.64 -24.68 13.61
C ARG A 635 -4.72 -25.42 12.81
N ASN A 636 -4.79 -25.23 11.49
CA ASN A 636 -5.75 -25.89 10.60
C ASN A 636 -5.27 -27.26 10.08
N LEU A 637 -4.11 -27.75 10.50
CA LEU A 637 -3.61 -29.09 10.17
C LEU A 637 -3.85 -30.12 11.29
N ILE A 638 -4.34 -29.70 12.45
CA ILE A 638 -4.56 -30.55 13.65
C ILE A 638 -6.06 -30.68 14.01
N LYS A 639 -6.97 -30.34 13.08
CA LYS A 639 -8.41 -30.60 13.26
C LYS A 639 -9.02 -31.30 12.06
#